data_AF-A0A1C1C9B4-F1
#
_entry.id   AF-A0A1C1C9B4-F1
#
_cell.length_a   1.000
_cell.length_b   1.000
_cell.length_c   1.000
_cell.angle_alpha   90.00
_cell.angle_beta   90.00
_cell.angle_gamma   90.00
#
_symmetry.space_group_name_H-M   'P 1'
#
loop_
_entity.id
_entity.type
_entity.pdbx_description
1 polymer ?
#
loop_
_entity_poly.entity_id
_entity_poly.type
_entity_poly.pdbx_seq_one_letter_code
_entity_poly.pdbx_strand_id
1 'polypeptide(L)'
;MGGQTPNNIALPLHRLNVRILGTSPEMIDSAENRYKFSRMLDRINVDQPAWKELTSIDDALDFCEKVKYPVLVRPSYVLSGAAMNTVYSKDDLESYLNQAVAVSRDHPVVITKYIENAKEIEMDAVAKDGVMTGHFISEHVENAGVHSGDATLICPPQDLEPETIARIEEATRKIGNALNVTGPFNIQFIAKDNEIKVIECNVRASRSFPFVSKVMGVDLIEMATNVIMGKPVTPYPPVNLPPDYVGVKAPQFSFSRLSGADPVLGVEMASTGEVASFGRDRYEAYIKATISTGFKLPEKNILLSIGSFKDKMEMLPSVRKLHQMGYKLFATSGTADFLEEHGIKVKYLEVLGSEEKDQKSEYSLSQHLASNMIDLYINLPSNNRFRRPANYMSKGYRTRRMAVDYQTPLITNVKVAKILIEALARHYDLNIRNIDFQTSHRTVVLPGLINVAAFVPGITEKGSPDFSLVTKASIAAGFSMIRVMPVGIEGAVTDARSLKIAQYNAAHGGAYCDFNFSVAATDSNSEQIIPVKGEVGSLFIPFNHLSSGNINKVATVTAHFSTWPSYKPIVTDAKTTDLASILLLASLHDRKVHVVNVTSKDDISLIALSKEKGLKVTCDVSIYSLFLSQADYPDCPALPTLADQKALWDHLPIIDVFSIGSLPYQIAGDNAVPTVGITDALPLLLTAVSEGKMTMEDVTKRLHDNPKAIFELHDQSSTSVEIDIDRPYVLQVGDVWSPFVGRTLRGSVSRVMFQGHTACLDGEVLLDGPRGSDMSSHLIHPLATVAGSTSPVIQPQVESPMDRRTSVLDNRRVSVSARSRPIVRARPMEELLPAPATATSPILPNVAPLYQPQPQSTISPSLLSLLASSPFKNRHVLSVNQYTRQDLHILFTVAQEMRLGVQRQGILPILQSRVLCTMFYEPSTRTSASFDAAMQRLGGRTIAINTDHSSTQKGESLPDSIRTLGCYGDAVVLRHPDNESAATAAKFSPVPIINGGNGSREHPTQAFLDLFTIREELGTVTGLTVTFTGDLKYGRTVHSLVKLLQYYEVRINLVSPRALALPAEVRDQIVSSGQLAIEADTLTPDIVAKSDVLYCTRVQKERFPSLEEYERLKDSMIVDNAVLKYAKSSMIVMHPLPRNREISEEVDFDQRAAYFRQMRYGLYTRMALLALVLAH
;
A
#
# COMPACT_ATOMS: atom_id res chain seq x y z
N MET A 1 -7.76 -19.29 -7.94
CA MET A 1 -7.79 -17.97 -7.28
C MET A 1 -6.68 -17.79 -6.24
N GLY A 2 -6.51 -18.69 -5.26
CA GLY A 2 -5.55 -18.51 -4.16
C GLY A 2 -4.12 -19.01 -4.39
N GLY A 3 -3.54 -18.80 -5.57
CA GLY A 3 -2.16 -19.26 -5.88
C GLY A 3 -2.03 -20.79 -6.02
N GLN A 4 -0.83 -21.32 -5.75
CA GLN A 4 -0.50 -22.71 -6.06
C GLN A 4 -1.03 -23.74 -5.07
N THR A 5 -1.03 -23.43 -3.77
CA THR A 5 -1.50 -24.37 -2.73
C THR A 5 -2.89 -24.96 -3.05
N PRO A 6 -3.93 -24.17 -3.36
CA PRO A 6 -5.23 -24.72 -3.77
C PRO A 6 -5.21 -25.39 -5.15
N ASN A 7 -4.30 -25.01 -6.05
CA ASN A 7 -4.18 -25.60 -7.38
C ASN A 7 -3.63 -27.05 -7.31
N ASN A 8 -2.58 -27.26 -6.51
CA ASN A 8 -1.94 -28.57 -6.34
C ASN A 8 -2.87 -29.63 -5.73
N ILE A 9 -3.85 -29.21 -4.93
CA ILE A 9 -4.82 -30.12 -4.31
C ILE A 9 -6.07 -30.34 -5.18
N ALA A 10 -6.21 -29.69 -6.33
CA ALA A 10 -7.40 -29.79 -7.17
C ALA A 10 -7.65 -31.23 -7.66
N LEU A 11 -6.63 -31.91 -8.17
CA LEU A 11 -6.75 -33.30 -8.66
C LEU A 11 -6.96 -34.30 -7.50
N PRO A 12 -6.24 -34.22 -6.36
CA PRO A 12 -6.58 -34.99 -5.16
C PRO A 12 -8.02 -34.79 -4.68
N LEU A 13 -8.52 -33.55 -4.62
CA LEU A 13 -9.89 -33.25 -4.22
C LEU A 13 -10.93 -33.81 -5.21
N HIS A 14 -10.65 -33.72 -6.51
CA HIS A 14 -11.49 -34.31 -7.55
C HIS A 14 -11.65 -35.82 -7.38
N ARG A 15 -10.55 -36.53 -7.08
CA ARG A 15 -10.54 -37.98 -6.80
C ARG A 15 -11.33 -38.35 -5.53
N LEU A 16 -11.53 -37.39 -4.62
CA LEU A 16 -12.37 -37.52 -3.43
C LEU A 16 -13.81 -37.05 -3.67
N ASN A 17 -14.23 -36.90 -4.93
CA ASN A 17 -15.56 -36.45 -5.35
C ASN A 17 -15.95 -35.04 -4.86
N VAL A 18 -14.96 -34.18 -4.57
CA VAL A 18 -15.23 -32.77 -4.30
C VAL A 18 -15.51 -32.05 -5.61
N ARG A 19 -16.64 -31.34 -5.68
CA ARG A 19 -17.01 -30.56 -6.86
C ARG A 19 -16.12 -29.31 -6.98
N ILE A 20 -15.16 -29.36 -7.89
CA ILE A 20 -14.34 -28.20 -8.28
C ILE A 20 -15.12 -27.38 -9.32
N LEU A 21 -15.16 -26.06 -9.13
CA LEU A 21 -15.82 -25.12 -10.04
C LEU A 21 -14.80 -24.48 -10.99
N GLY A 22 -15.20 -24.23 -12.24
CA GLY A 22 -14.35 -23.67 -13.28
C GLY A 22 -13.67 -24.74 -14.12
N THR A 23 -12.42 -24.48 -14.54
CA THR A 23 -11.62 -25.43 -15.33
C THR A 23 -11.43 -26.75 -14.59
N SER A 24 -11.54 -27.87 -15.32
CA SER A 24 -11.48 -29.18 -14.69
C SER A 24 -10.07 -29.48 -14.15
N PRO A 25 -9.94 -30.24 -13.04
CA PRO A 25 -8.65 -30.61 -12.47
C PRO A 25 -7.74 -31.40 -13.43
N GLU A 26 -8.30 -32.17 -14.36
CA GLU A 26 -7.56 -32.87 -15.43
C GLU A 26 -6.92 -31.89 -16.42
N MET A 27 -7.62 -30.78 -16.72
CA MET A 27 -7.10 -29.73 -17.59
C MET A 27 -6.03 -28.89 -16.88
N ILE A 28 -6.18 -28.66 -15.57
CA ILE A 28 -5.12 -28.06 -14.74
C ILE A 28 -3.86 -28.92 -14.79
N ASP A 29 -3.97 -30.23 -14.57
CA ASP A 29 -2.86 -31.18 -14.65
C ASP A 29 -2.24 -31.24 -16.06
N SER A 30 -3.06 -31.10 -17.11
CA SER A 30 -2.59 -31.06 -18.50
C SER A 30 -1.76 -29.81 -18.82
N ALA A 31 -2.01 -28.70 -18.12
CA ALA A 31 -1.23 -27.47 -18.25
C ALA A 31 0.04 -27.47 -17.38
N GLU A 32 -0.02 -28.01 -16.16
CA GLU A 32 1.11 -28.03 -15.23
C GLU A 32 2.14 -29.13 -15.57
N ASN A 33 1.71 -30.24 -16.16
CA ASN A 33 2.62 -31.30 -16.59
C ASN A 33 3.31 -30.92 -17.91
N ARG A 34 4.63 -30.70 -17.87
CA ARG A 34 5.42 -30.24 -19.04
C ARG A 34 5.26 -31.13 -20.27
N TYR A 35 5.24 -32.44 -20.09
CA TYR A 35 5.09 -33.40 -21.19
C TYR A 35 3.72 -33.33 -21.85
N LYS A 36 2.65 -33.28 -21.04
CA LYS A 36 1.27 -33.12 -21.55
C LYS A 36 1.09 -31.76 -22.23
N PHE A 37 1.58 -30.71 -21.60
CA PHE A 37 1.48 -29.34 -22.11
C PHE A 37 2.20 -29.19 -23.45
N SER A 38 3.45 -29.64 -23.56
CA SER A 38 4.19 -29.58 -24.83
C SER A 38 3.49 -30.33 -25.96
N ARG A 39 3.06 -31.57 -25.72
CA ARG A 39 2.36 -32.35 -26.76
C ARG A 39 1.08 -31.66 -27.22
N MET A 40 0.40 -30.98 -26.30
CA MET A 40 -0.75 -30.16 -26.64
C MET A 40 -0.34 -28.99 -27.53
N LEU A 41 0.72 -28.24 -27.19
CA LEU A 41 1.24 -27.13 -27.99
C LEU A 41 1.61 -27.56 -29.42
N ASP A 42 2.32 -28.68 -29.55
CA ASP A 42 2.69 -29.24 -30.86
C ASP A 42 1.45 -29.58 -31.69
N ARG A 43 0.42 -30.18 -31.08
CA ARG A 43 -0.85 -30.53 -31.74
C ARG A 43 -1.62 -29.31 -32.23
N ILE A 44 -1.54 -28.17 -31.52
CA ILE A 44 -2.26 -26.94 -31.87
C ILE A 44 -1.40 -25.97 -32.71
N ASN A 45 -0.20 -26.39 -33.14
CA ASN A 45 0.78 -25.55 -33.83
C ASN A 45 1.03 -24.23 -33.08
N VAL A 46 1.41 -24.34 -31.80
CA VAL A 46 1.92 -23.23 -31.00
C VAL A 46 3.36 -23.54 -30.61
N ASP A 47 4.25 -22.59 -30.91
CA ASP A 47 5.70 -22.77 -30.77
C ASP A 47 6.16 -22.62 -29.32
N GLN A 48 7.23 -23.33 -28.98
CA GLN A 48 7.84 -23.39 -27.65
C GLN A 48 9.35 -23.61 -27.78
N PRO A 49 10.17 -23.23 -26.77
CA PRO A 49 11.60 -23.52 -26.82
C PRO A 49 11.85 -25.04 -26.84
N ALA A 50 12.88 -25.46 -27.58
CA ALA A 50 13.29 -26.86 -27.61
C ALA A 50 13.56 -27.36 -26.19
N TRP A 51 12.96 -28.48 -25.81
CA TRP A 51 13.07 -29.03 -24.45
C TRP A 51 13.10 -30.56 -24.48
N LYS A 52 13.61 -31.16 -23.41
CA LYS A 52 13.55 -32.61 -23.19
C LYS A 52 13.54 -32.92 -21.68
N GLU A 53 12.75 -33.92 -21.30
CA GLU A 53 12.77 -34.52 -19.98
C GLU A 53 13.80 -35.65 -19.97
N LEU A 54 14.71 -35.61 -19.00
CA LEU A 54 15.95 -36.37 -19.02
C LEU A 54 16.18 -37.03 -17.65
N THR A 55 16.51 -38.32 -17.69
CA THR A 55 16.76 -39.15 -16.51
C THR A 55 18.23 -39.55 -16.37
N SER A 56 19.04 -39.38 -17.41
CA SER A 56 20.47 -39.69 -17.42
C SER A 56 21.30 -38.43 -17.74
N ILE A 57 22.53 -38.39 -17.24
CA ILE A 57 23.49 -37.31 -17.53
C ILE A 57 23.90 -37.35 -19.01
N ASP A 58 24.08 -38.55 -19.58
CA ASP A 58 24.46 -38.72 -20.99
C ASP A 58 23.39 -38.17 -21.94
N ASP A 59 22.11 -38.50 -21.70
CA ASP A 59 21.01 -37.96 -22.51
C ASP A 59 20.92 -36.42 -22.39
N ALA A 60 21.29 -35.88 -21.22
CA ALA A 60 21.31 -34.45 -20.98
C ALA A 60 22.43 -33.75 -21.76
N LEU A 61 23.62 -34.36 -21.81
CA LEU A 61 24.74 -33.90 -22.63
C LEU A 61 24.40 -33.92 -24.12
N ASP A 62 23.87 -35.04 -24.62
CA ASP A 62 23.46 -35.19 -26.02
C ASP A 62 22.42 -34.14 -26.43
N PHE A 63 21.44 -33.88 -25.56
CA PHE A 63 20.45 -32.84 -25.81
C PHE A 63 21.08 -31.45 -25.87
N CYS A 64 21.97 -31.13 -24.93
CA CYS A 64 22.64 -29.83 -24.87
C CYS A 64 23.56 -29.59 -26.07
N GLU A 65 24.25 -30.63 -26.57
CA GLU A 65 25.03 -30.55 -27.80
C GLU A 65 24.15 -30.23 -29.01
N LYS A 66 22.96 -30.85 -29.08
CA LYS A 66 22.00 -30.62 -30.17
C LYS A 66 21.41 -29.20 -30.16
N VAL A 67 20.96 -28.70 -29.01
CA VAL A 67 20.30 -27.38 -28.92
C VAL A 67 21.27 -26.21 -28.76
N LYS A 68 22.53 -26.51 -28.42
CA LYS A 68 23.62 -25.58 -28.07
C LYS A 68 23.33 -24.76 -26.80
N TYR A 69 24.37 -24.50 -26.02
CA TYR A 69 24.30 -23.60 -24.85
C TYR A 69 23.98 -22.13 -25.27
N PRO A 70 23.43 -21.31 -24.36
CA PRO A 70 22.97 -21.66 -23.01
C PRO A 70 21.66 -22.46 -22.99
N VAL A 71 21.47 -23.23 -21.92
CA VAL A 71 20.24 -23.97 -21.61
C VAL A 71 19.76 -23.62 -20.20
N LEU A 72 18.47 -23.83 -19.96
CA LEU A 72 17.85 -23.69 -18.66
C LEU A 72 17.51 -25.07 -18.12
N VAL A 73 17.96 -25.35 -16.90
CA VAL A 73 17.74 -26.63 -16.23
C VAL A 73 16.76 -26.42 -15.07
N ARG A 74 15.68 -27.21 -15.07
CA ARG A 74 14.57 -27.13 -14.11
C ARG A 74 14.27 -28.53 -13.55
N PRO A 75 14.26 -28.73 -12.23
CA PRO A 75 13.70 -29.94 -11.65
C PRO A 75 12.18 -30.01 -11.94
N SER A 76 11.62 -31.21 -12.08
CA SER A 76 10.17 -31.34 -12.28
C SER A 76 9.37 -30.91 -11.03
N TYR A 77 8.14 -30.42 -11.19
CA TYR A 77 7.20 -30.04 -10.11
C TYR A 77 7.61 -28.90 -9.15
N VAL A 78 8.59 -28.06 -9.49
CA VAL A 78 8.98 -26.87 -8.69
C VAL A 78 8.30 -25.58 -9.14
N LEU A 79 8.12 -24.67 -8.17
CA LEU A 79 7.55 -23.34 -8.32
C LEU A 79 8.55 -22.23 -8.03
N SER A 80 8.25 -21.03 -8.55
CA SER A 80 9.01 -19.79 -8.32
C SER A 80 10.47 -19.83 -8.79
N GLY A 81 10.78 -20.75 -9.70
CA GLY A 81 12.15 -20.95 -10.13
C GLY A 81 13.05 -21.68 -9.13
N ALA A 82 12.49 -22.31 -8.10
CA ALA A 82 13.29 -23.00 -7.09
C ALA A 82 14.21 -24.05 -7.73
N ALA A 83 15.52 -23.87 -7.50
CA ALA A 83 16.61 -24.63 -8.10
C ALA A 83 16.74 -24.55 -9.64
N MET A 84 16.02 -23.67 -10.34
CA MET A 84 16.27 -23.42 -11.77
C MET A 84 17.63 -22.75 -11.96
N ASN A 85 18.36 -23.14 -13.01
CA ASN A 85 19.64 -22.53 -13.35
C ASN A 85 19.83 -22.38 -14.86
N THR A 86 20.52 -21.31 -15.25
CA THR A 86 21.07 -21.15 -16.59
C THR A 86 22.46 -21.76 -16.66
N VAL A 87 22.68 -22.60 -17.65
CA VAL A 87 23.92 -23.37 -17.85
C VAL A 87 24.52 -22.94 -19.18
N TYR A 88 25.82 -22.57 -19.16
CA TYR A 88 26.51 -21.98 -20.31
C TYR A 88 27.58 -22.89 -20.91
N SER A 89 27.96 -23.96 -20.21
CA SER A 89 28.97 -24.90 -20.66
C SER A 89 28.66 -26.33 -20.21
N LYS A 90 29.38 -27.30 -20.79
CA LYS A 90 29.30 -28.71 -20.40
C LYS A 90 29.69 -28.92 -18.93
N ASP A 91 30.76 -28.28 -18.48
CA ASP A 91 31.27 -28.41 -17.11
C ASP A 91 30.26 -27.86 -16.08
N ASP A 92 29.57 -26.76 -16.42
CA ASP A 92 28.50 -26.21 -15.59
C ASP A 92 27.32 -27.17 -15.47
N LEU A 93 26.98 -27.86 -16.57
CA LEU A 93 25.88 -28.82 -16.59
C LEU A 93 26.18 -30.00 -15.65
N GLU A 94 27.36 -30.59 -15.77
CA GLU A 94 27.79 -31.70 -14.92
C GLU A 94 27.81 -31.28 -13.44
N SER A 95 28.36 -30.11 -13.12
CA SER A 95 28.36 -29.58 -11.76
C SER A 95 26.94 -29.40 -11.21
N TYR A 96 26.02 -28.88 -12.03
CA TYR A 96 24.64 -28.67 -11.61
C TYR A 96 23.88 -30.00 -11.43
N LEU A 97 24.00 -30.94 -12.39
CA LEU A 97 23.34 -32.24 -12.33
C LEU A 97 23.81 -33.04 -11.12
N ASN A 98 25.10 -33.03 -10.80
CA ASN A 98 25.64 -33.67 -9.60
C ASN A 98 25.05 -33.09 -8.30
N GLN A 99 24.79 -31.78 -8.26
CA GLN A 99 24.11 -31.13 -7.12
C GLN A 99 22.60 -31.45 -7.09
N ALA A 100 21.93 -31.43 -8.25
CA ALA A 100 20.49 -31.67 -8.35
C ALA A 100 20.11 -33.12 -8.02
N VAL A 101 20.91 -34.11 -8.42
CA VAL A 101 20.75 -35.53 -8.07
C VAL A 101 20.85 -35.76 -6.56
N ALA A 102 21.60 -34.92 -5.84
CA ALA A 102 21.66 -34.96 -4.38
C ALA A 102 20.39 -34.39 -3.71
N VAL A 103 19.66 -33.49 -4.38
CA VAL A 103 18.46 -32.83 -3.84
C VAL A 103 17.18 -33.62 -4.13
N SER A 104 17.10 -34.34 -5.25
CA SER A 104 15.93 -35.15 -5.59
C SER A 104 16.29 -36.34 -6.47
N ARG A 105 16.40 -37.55 -5.89
CA ARG A 105 16.69 -38.80 -6.62
C ARG A 105 15.52 -39.30 -7.46
N ASP A 106 14.29 -38.92 -7.11
CA ASP A 106 13.07 -39.52 -7.67
C ASP A 106 12.39 -38.68 -8.76
N HIS A 107 12.99 -37.56 -9.19
CA HIS A 107 12.36 -36.64 -10.14
C HIS A 107 13.25 -36.35 -11.35
N PRO A 108 12.70 -36.47 -12.58
CA PRO A 108 13.43 -36.17 -13.80
C PRO A 108 13.75 -34.67 -13.92
N VAL A 109 14.85 -34.37 -14.61
CA VAL A 109 15.30 -33.01 -14.87
C VAL A 109 14.81 -32.59 -16.25
N VAL A 110 14.22 -31.40 -16.34
CA VAL A 110 13.78 -30.80 -17.60
C VAL A 110 14.83 -29.80 -18.07
N ILE A 111 15.38 -30.01 -19.26
CA ILE A 111 16.30 -29.07 -19.90
C ILE A 111 15.59 -28.38 -21.06
N THR A 112 15.67 -27.05 -21.11
CA THR A 112 15.03 -26.20 -22.12
C THR A 112 16.05 -25.25 -22.74
N LYS A 113 15.95 -24.97 -24.04
CA LYS A 113 16.81 -23.99 -24.70
C LYS A 113 16.57 -22.59 -24.12
N TYR A 114 17.63 -21.96 -23.59
CA TYR A 114 17.58 -20.59 -23.10
C TYR A 114 17.80 -19.61 -24.26
N ILE A 115 16.86 -18.68 -24.45
CA ILE A 115 16.88 -17.71 -25.56
C ILE A 115 17.36 -16.37 -25.02
N GLU A 116 18.61 -16.03 -25.32
CA GLU A 116 19.20 -14.78 -24.85
C GLU A 116 18.67 -13.55 -25.62
N ASN A 117 18.57 -12.44 -24.89
CA ASN A 117 18.17 -11.12 -25.40
C ASN A 117 16.77 -11.10 -26.01
N ALA A 118 15.87 -11.90 -25.46
CA ALA A 118 14.48 -11.89 -25.83
C ALA A 118 13.65 -11.13 -24.78
N LYS A 119 12.54 -10.55 -25.22
CA LYS A 119 11.56 -9.94 -24.32
C LYS A 119 10.70 -11.04 -23.70
N GLU A 120 10.29 -10.82 -22.47
CA GLU A 120 9.30 -11.65 -21.80
C GLU A 120 7.97 -10.88 -21.71
N ILE A 121 6.88 -11.57 -21.95
CA ILE A 121 5.54 -11.00 -22.08
C ILE A 121 4.58 -11.84 -21.24
N GLU A 122 3.78 -11.16 -20.42
CA GLU A 122 2.74 -11.76 -19.58
C GLU A 122 1.36 -11.51 -20.22
N MET A 123 0.60 -12.58 -20.41
CA MET A 123 -0.77 -12.55 -20.92
C MET A 123 -1.72 -13.04 -19.84
N ASP A 124 -2.57 -12.14 -19.33
CA ASP A 124 -3.61 -12.46 -18.37
C ASP A 124 -4.97 -12.52 -19.07
N ALA A 125 -5.67 -13.64 -18.95
CA ALA A 125 -6.91 -13.89 -19.68
C ALA A 125 -7.97 -14.60 -18.84
N VAL A 126 -9.23 -14.39 -19.22
CA VAL A 126 -10.40 -15.08 -18.69
C VAL A 126 -11.11 -15.74 -19.87
N ALA A 127 -11.47 -17.01 -19.72
CA ALA A 127 -12.20 -17.75 -20.73
C ALA A 127 -13.40 -18.46 -20.12
N LYS A 128 -14.42 -18.72 -20.94
CA LYS A 128 -15.60 -19.52 -20.63
C LYS A 128 -15.71 -20.63 -21.66
N ASP A 129 -15.68 -21.89 -21.22
CA ASP A 129 -15.78 -23.07 -22.09
C ASP A 129 -14.77 -23.04 -23.25
N GLY A 130 -13.55 -22.60 -22.93
CA GLY A 130 -12.44 -22.45 -23.89
C GLY A 130 -12.55 -21.26 -24.84
N VAL A 131 -13.58 -20.42 -24.72
CA VAL A 131 -13.72 -19.16 -25.48
C VAL A 131 -13.21 -18.01 -24.63
N MET A 132 -12.21 -17.29 -25.13
CA MET A 132 -11.61 -16.14 -24.46
C MET A 132 -12.62 -14.98 -24.34
N THR A 133 -12.96 -14.58 -23.12
CA THR A 133 -13.96 -13.55 -22.79
C THR A 133 -13.36 -12.18 -22.43
N GLY A 134 -12.07 -12.15 -22.09
CA GLY A 134 -11.32 -10.92 -21.80
C GLY A 134 -9.84 -11.24 -21.66
N HIS A 135 -8.98 -10.32 -22.06
CA HIS A 135 -7.53 -10.49 -21.96
C HIS A 135 -6.79 -9.16 -21.93
N PHE A 136 -5.58 -9.17 -21.37
CA PHE A 136 -4.66 -8.04 -21.40
C PHE A 136 -3.21 -8.53 -21.44
N ILE A 137 -2.38 -7.80 -22.18
CA ILE A 137 -0.96 -8.10 -22.39
C ILE A 137 -0.13 -7.09 -21.59
N SER A 138 0.94 -7.55 -20.95
CA SER A 138 1.94 -6.72 -20.29
C SER A 138 3.34 -7.11 -20.76
N GLU A 139 4.22 -6.13 -20.98
CA GLU A 139 5.61 -6.39 -21.34
C GLU A 139 6.54 -6.23 -20.13
N HIS A 140 7.57 -7.06 -20.04
CA HIS A 140 8.64 -6.88 -19.06
C HIS A 140 9.62 -5.81 -19.53
N VAL A 141 10.18 -5.03 -18.60
CA VAL A 141 11.33 -4.15 -18.87
C VAL A 141 12.60 -5.00 -19.00
N GLU A 142 12.80 -5.96 -18.11
CA GLU A 142 13.90 -6.88 -18.11
C GLU A 142 13.77 -7.89 -19.27
N ASN A 143 14.90 -8.32 -19.83
CA ASN A 143 14.91 -9.43 -20.77
C ASN A 143 14.55 -10.75 -20.05
N ALA A 144 14.05 -11.72 -20.82
CA ALA A 144 13.81 -13.09 -20.34
C ALA A 144 15.06 -13.65 -19.64
N GLY A 145 14.84 -14.24 -18.45
CA GLY A 145 15.90 -14.70 -17.55
C GLY A 145 15.86 -14.09 -16.16
N VAL A 146 15.19 -12.95 -16.01
CA VAL A 146 14.71 -12.46 -14.72
C VAL A 146 13.32 -13.04 -14.48
N HIS A 147 13.11 -13.70 -13.34
CA HIS A 147 11.82 -14.30 -13.01
C HIS A 147 10.70 -13.25 -13.05
N SER A 148 9.53 -13.58 -13.62
CA SER A 148 8.45 -12.61 -13.82
C SER A 148 7.94 -11.92 -12.55
N GLY A 149 8.09 -12.58 -11.40
CA GLY A 149 7.79 -11.99 -10.08
C GLY A 149 8.70 -10.79 -9.74
N ASP A 150 9.95 -10.85 -10.18
CA ASP A 150 10.97 -9.82 -9.97
C ASP A 150 11.06 -8.85 -11.14
N ALA A 151 10.29 -9.07 -12.21
CA ALA A 151 10.27 -8.18 -13.35
C ALA A 151 9.42 -6.94 -13.09
N THR A 152 9.80 -5.87 -13.76
CA THR A 152 9.03 -4.62 -13.89
C THR A 152 8.11 -4.77 -15.09
N LEU A 153 6.79 -4.60 -14.89
CA LEU A 153 5.78 -4.78 -15.93
C LEU A 153 5.27 -3.42 -16.43
N ILE A 154 5.04 -3.30 -17.73
CA ILE A 154 4.40 -2.16 -18.37
C ILE A 154 3.08 -2.61 -19.00
N CYS A 155 1.98 -1.92 -18.68
CA CYS A 155 0.65 -2.18 -19.23
C CYS A 155 -0.04 -0.86 -19.62
N PRO A 156 -0.60 -0.71 -20.84
CA PRO A 156 -0.45 -1.60 -21.99
C PRO A 156 1.00 -1.64 -22.53
N PRO A 157 1.39 -2.64 -23.34
CA PRO A 157 2.76 -2.76 -23.86
C PRO A 157 3.10 -1.59 -24.79
N GLN A 158 4.35 -1.11 -24.75
CA GLN A 158 4.81 0.08 -25.46
C GLN A 158 5.77 -0.24 -26.62
N ASP A 159 6.55 -1.31 -26.51
CA ASP A 159 7.57 -1.67 -27.50
C ASP A 159 7.27 -3.00 -28.24
N LEU A 160 6.03 -3.47 -28.24
CA LEU A 160 5.63 -4.68 -28.98
C LEU A 160 5.03 -4.32 -30.34
N GLU A 161 5.48 -5.00 -31.40
CA GLU A 161 4.90 -4.82 -32.73
C GLU A 161 3.47 -5.39 -32.78
N PRO A 162 2.55 -4.76 -33.54
CA PRO A 162 1.17 -5.24 -33.67
C PRO A 162 1.06 -6.71 -34.15
N GLU A 163 1.98 -7.15 -35.01
CA GLU A 163 2.04 -8.55 -35.45
C GLU A 163 2.37 -9.49 -34.29
N THR A 164 3.30 -9.11 -33.42
CA THR A 164 3.66 -9.90 -32.23
C THR A 164 2.46 -10.01 -31.28
N ILE A 165 1.72 -8.92 -31.08
CA ILE A 165 0.49 -8.89 -30.27
C ILE A 165 -0.56 -9.86 -30.84
N ALA A 166 -0.85 -9.77 -32.14
CA ALA A 166 -1.83 -10.63 -32.80
C ALA A 166 -1.47 -12.13 -32.70
N ARG A 167 -0.17 -12.47 -32.81
CA ARG A 167 0.31 -13.84 -32.62
C ARG A 167 0.12 -14.34 -31.18
N ILE A 168 0.33 -13.48 -30.18
CA ILE A 168 0.12 -13.80 -28.76
C ILE A 168 -1.36 -14.06 -28.47
N GLU A 169 -2.24 -13.20 -28.98
CA GLU A 169 -3.69 -13.37 -28.84
C GLU A 169 -4.16 -14.69 -29.47
N GLU A 170 -3.68 -14.99 -30.68
CA GLU A 170 -4.02 -16.23 -31.38
C GLU A 170 -3.52 -17.47 -30.64
N ALA A 171 -2.27 -17.47 -30.17
CA ALA A 171 -1.72 -18.56 -29.36
C ALA A 171 -2.53 -18.76 -28.06
N THR A 172 -2.89 -17.66 -27.39
CA THR A 172 -3.68 -17.68 -26.16
C THR A 172 -5.07 -18.25 -26.38
N ARG A 173 -5.74 -17.86 -27.48
CA ARG A 173 -7.04 -18.39 -27.88
C ARG A 173 -6.97 -19.90 -28.13
N LYS A 174 -5.95 -20.37 -28.85
CA LYS A 174 -5.73 -21.81 -29.10
C LYS A 174 -5.49 -22.59 -27.81
N ILE A 175 -4.66 -22.07 -26.92
CA ILE A 175 -4.32 -22.72 -25.63
C ILE A 175 -5.56 -22.77 -24.72
N GLY A 176 -6.27 -21.65 -24.57
CA GLY A 176 -7.49 -21.57 -23.77
C GLY A 176 -8.57 -22.54 -24.25
N ASN A 177 -8.72 -22.68 -25.57
CA ASN A 177 -9.63 -23.64 -26.18
C ASN A 177 -9.20 -25.09 -25.95
N ALA A 178 -7.91 -25.41 -26.16
CA ALA A 178 -7.38 -26.76 -26.01
C ALA A 178 -7.43 -27.28 -24.56
N LEU A 179 -7.28 -26.39 -23.59
CA LEU A 179 -7.42 -26.68 -22.16
C LEU A 179 -8.86 -26.55 -21.65
N ASN A 180 -9.83 -26.19 -22.53
CA ASN A 180 -11.22 -25.92 -22.17
C ASN A 180 -11.36 -25.05 -20.91
N VAL A 181 -10.65 -23.92 -20.89
CA VAL A 181 -10.58 -23.07 -19.70
C VAL A 181 -11.93 -22.41 -19.40
N THR A 182 -12.36 -22.53 -18.15
CA THR A 182 -13.51 -21.80 -17.58
C THR A 182 -13.05 -21.11 -16.28
N GLY A 183 -12.70 -19.83 -16.40
CA GLY A 183 -12.10 -19.03 -15.33
C GLY A 183 -10.81 -18.33 -15.77
N PRO A 184 -9.92 -17.99 -14.82
CA PRO A 184 -8.70 -17.24 -15.11
C PRO A 184 -7.56 -18.16 -15.52
N PHE A 185 -6.72 -17.69 -16.43
CA PHE A 185 -5.46 -18.32 -16.79
C PHE A 185 -4.45 -17.25 -17.23
N ASN A 186 -3.18 -17.64 -17.20
CA ASN A 186 -2.05 -16.79 -17.53
C ASN A 186 -1.05 -17.55 -18.41
N ILE A 187 -0.47 -16.86 -19.38
CA ILE A 187 0.54 -17.43 -20.27
C ILE A 187 1.73 -16.48 -20.35
N GLN A 188 2.93 -17.06 -20.24
CA GLN A 188 4.18 -16.33 -20.40
C GLN A 188 4.80 -16.66 -21.76
N PHE A 189 5.19 -15.62 -22.49
CA PHE A 189 5.79 -15.72 -23.82
C PHE A 189 7.19 -15.13 -23.84
N ILE A 190 8.03 -15.70 -24.69
CA ILE A 190 9.30 -15.11 -25.13
C ILE A 190 9.07 -14.55 -26.53
N ALA A 191 9.45 -13.29 -26.76
CA ALA A 191 9.42 -12.66 -28.08
C ALA A 191 10.82 -12.22 -28.50
N LYS A 192 11.22 -12.62 -29.71
CA LYS A 192 12.48 -12.22 -30.34
C LYS A 192 12.31 -12.20 -31.85
N ASP A 193 12.70 -11.11 -32.50
CA ASP A 193 12.64 -10.96 -33.97
C ASP A 193 11.24 -11.32 -34.55
N ASN A 194 10.16 -10.89 -33.88
CA ASN A 194 8.74 -11.20 -34.17
C ASN A 194 8.33 -12.68 -34.06
N GLU A 195 9.23 -13.58 -33.69
CA GLU A 195 8.90 -14.94 -33.28
C GLU A 195 8.46 -14.96 -31.81
N ILE A 196 7.38 -15.68 -31.53
CA ILE A 196 6.88 -15.90 -30.19
C ILE A 196 7.02 -17.37 -29.80
N LYS A 197 7.39 -17.63 -28.55
CA LYS A 197 7.45 -18.98 -27.99
C LYS A 197 6.84 -19.00 -26.60
N VAL A 198 6.04 -20.03 -26.30
CA VAL A 198 5.40 -20.19 -24.99
C VAL A 198 6.41 -20.74 -23.97
N ILE A 199 6.48 -20.10 -22.80
CA ILE A 199 7.27 -20.58 -21.66
C ILE A 199 6.46 -21.58 -20.85
N GLU A 200 5.33 -21.14 -20.32
CA GLU A 200 4.40 -21.90 -19.49
C GLU A 200 2.99 -21.31 -19.52
N CYS A 201 2.00 -22.12 -19.14
CA CYS A 201 0.61 -21.71 -18.95
C CYS A 201 0.16 -22.08 -17.54
N ASN A 202 -0.34 -21.11 -16.80
CA ASN A 202 -0.86 -21.26 -15.46
C ASN A 202 -2.39 -21.15 -15.51
N VAL A 203 -3.11 -22.27 -15.34
CA VAL A 203 -4.59 -22.30 -15.34
C VAL A 203 -5.14 -21.85 -13.99
N ARG A 204 -4.82 -20.60 -13.64
CA ARG A 204 -5.20 -19.91 -12.40
C ARG A 204 -4.97 -18.42 -12.58
N ALA A 205 -5.48 -17.62 -11.64
CA ALA A 205 -5.10 -16.22 -11.54
C ALA A 205 -3.58 -16.10 -11.28
N SER A 206 -2.91 -15.23 -12.03
CA SER A 206 -1.51 -14.87 -11.82
C SER A 206 -1.42 -13.75 -10.77
N ARG A 207 -0.18 -13.39 -10.42
CA ARG A 207 0.08 -12.26 -9.51
C ARG A 207 -0.18 -10.90 -10.15
N SER A 208 -0.20 -10.79 -11.48
CA SER A 208 -0.42 -9.54 -12.22
C SER A 208 -1.89 -9.19 -12.42
N PHE A 209 -2.84 -10.13 -12.17
CA PHE A 209 -4.28 -9.86 -12.29
C PHE A 209 -4.74 -8.60 -11.55
N PRO A 210 -4.34 -8.33 -10.28
CA PRO A 210 -4.70 -7.09 -9.59
C PRO A 210 -4.13 -5.83 -10.24
N PHE A 211 -2.88 -5.89 -10.74
CA PHE A 211 -2.23 -4.78 -11.44
C PHE A 211 -2.98 -4.46 -12.73
N VAL A 212 -3.17 -5.45 -13.60
CA VAL A 212 -3.87 -5.33 -14.87
C VAL A 212 -5.31 -4.84 -14.68
N SER A 213 -6.04 -5.41 -13.70
CA SER A 213 -7.43 -5.02 -13.45
C SER A 213 -7.57 -3.55 -13.07
N LYS A 214 -6.64 -3.04 -12.24
CA LYS A 214 -6.61 -1.62 -11.87
C LYS A 214 -6.22 -0.74 -13.05
N VAL A 215 -5.13 -1.07 -13.76
CA VAL A 215 -4.68 -0.28 -14.92
C VAL A 215 -5.79 -0.15 -15.96
N MET A 216 -6.43 -1.25 -16.33
CA MET A 216 -7.41 -1.29 -17.42
C MET A 216 -8.84 -0.95 -16.98
N GLY A 217 -9.10 -0.79 -15.69
CA GLY A 217 -10.44 -0.50 -15.15
C GLY A 217 -11.44 -1.65 -15.31
N VAL A 218 -10.96 -2.89 -15.41
CA VAL A 218 -11.79 -4.10 -15.58
C VAL A 218 -11.40 -5.14 -14.53
N ASP A 219 -12.30 -5.47 -13.62
CA ASP A 219 -12.05 -6.51 -12.62
C ASP A 219 -12.09 -7.91 -13.26
N LEU A 220 -10.90 -8.42 -13.63
CA LEU A 220 -10.75 -9.76 -14.19
C LEU A 220 -11.13 -10.86 -13.20
N ILE A 221 -11.02 -10.60 -11.90
CA ILE A 221 -11.35 -11.57 -10.85
C ILE A 221 -12.87 -11.68 -10.71
N GLU A 222 -13.59 -10.56 -10.74
CA GLU A 222 -15.05 -10.55 -10.81
C GLU A 222 -15.53 -11.26 -12.08
N MET A 223 -14.96 -10.93 -13.24
CA MET A 223 -15.28 -11.56 -14.52
C MET A 223 -15.08 -13.08 -14.45
N ALA A 224 -13.91 -13.53 -13.99
CA ALA A 224 -13.58 -14.94 -13.85
C ALA A 224 -14.52 -15.65 -12.87
N THR A 225 -14.87 -15.01 -11.75
CA THR A 225 -15.79 -15.55 -10.75
C THR A 225 -17.20 -15.71 -11.33
N ASN A 226 -17.70 -14.71 -12.04
CA ASN A 226 -19.00 -14.78 -12.69
C ASN A 226 -19.05 -15.89 -13.77
N VAL A 227 -17.97 -16.04 -14.55
CA VAL A 227 -17.83 -17.15 -15.52
C VAL A 227 -17.85 -18.51 -14.82
N ILE A 228 -17.06 -18.69 -13.75
CA ILE A 228 -17.02 -19.93 -12.95
C ILE A 228 -18.40 -20.28 -12.36
N MET A 229 -19.16 -19.26 -11.94
CA MET A 229 -20.49 -19.40 -11.35
C MET A 229 -21.62 -19.54 -12.39
N GLY A 230 -21.31 -19.47 -13.69
CA GLY A 230 -22.32 -19.52 -14.76
C GLY A 230 -23.22 -18.28 -14.82
N LYS A 231 -22.84 -17.17 -14.19
CA LYS A 231 -23.56 -15.89 -14.26
C LYS A 231 -23.34 -15.22 -15.63
N PRO A 232 -24.29 -14.37 -16.09
CA PRO A 232 -24.08 -13.58 -17.29
C PRO A 232 -22.90 -12.62 -17.11
N VAL A 233 -22.04 -12.55 -18.12
CA VAL A 233 -20.86 -11.69 -18.19
C VAL A 233 -20.83 -11.05 -19.56
N THR A 234 -20.54 -9.76 -19.63
CA THR A 234 -20.29 -9.05 -20.89
C THR A 234 -18.86 -9.36 -21.34
N PRO A 235 -18.65 -10.10 -22.44
CA PRO A 235 -17.31 -10.31 -22.98
C PRO A 235 -16.73 -8.98 -23.45
N TYR A 236 -15.45 -8.74 -23.17
CA TYR A 236 -14.75 -7.49 -23.54
C TYR A 236 -15.52 -6.22 -23.13
N PRO A 237 -15.70 -5.96 -21.82
CA PRO A 237 -16.32 -4.73 -21.35
C PRO A 237 -15.55 -3.50 -21.86
N PRO A 238 -16.23 -2.35 -22.07
CA PRO A 238 -15.58 -1.16 -22.59
C PRO A 238 -14.50 -0.66 -21.62
N VAL A 239 -13.30 -0.45 -22.16
CA VAL A 239 -12.15 0.09 -21.44
C VAL A 239 -12.01 1.57 -21.79
N ASN A 240 -12.27 2.45 -20.82
CA ASN A 240 -12.17 3.90 -20.97
C ASN A 240 -10.91 4.43 -20.28
N LEU A 241 -9.74 4.21 -20.90
CA LEU A 241 -8.47 4.76 -20.41
C LEU A 241 -8.36 6.26 -20.78
N PRO A 242 -7.76 7.09 -19.90
CA PRO A 242 -7.34 8.43 -20.28
C PRO A 242 -6.38 8.38 -21.50
N PRO A 243 -6.34 9.45 -22.33
CA PRO A 243 -5.30 9.57 -23.34
C PRO A 243 -3.92 9.63 -22.67
N ASP A 244 -2.91 9.04 -23.31
CA ASP A 244 -1.54 8.96 -22.78
C ASP A 244 -1.55 8.39 -21.36
N TYR A 245 -1.87 7.10 -21.20
CA TYR A 245 -1.97 6.48 -19.88
C TYR A 245 -1.26 5.12 -19.88
N VAL A 246 -0.31 4.97 -18.95
CA VAL A 246 0.48 3.75 -18.78
C VAL A 246 0.57 3.42 -17.29
N GLY A 247 0.36 2.15 -16.96
CA GLY A 247 0.66 1.59 -15.65
C GLY A 247 2.00 0.86 -15.65
N VAL A 248 2.77 1.02 -14.58
CA VAL A 248 4.02 0.28 -14.35
C VAL A 248 3.98 -0.39 -12.98
N LYS A 249 4.26 -1.70 -12.95
CA LYS A 249 4.51 -2.46 -11.71
C LYS A 249 6.01 -2.62 -11.52
N ALA A 250 6.52 -2.27 -10.35
CA ALA A 250 7.92 -2.51 -9.95
C ALA A 250 7.98 -3.49 -8.76
N PRO A 251 8.98 -4.38 -8.71
CA PRO A 251 9.17 -5.31 -7.58
C PRO A 251 9.69 -4.61 -6.31
N GLN A 252 9.24 -5.07 -5.15
CA GLN A 252 9.81 -4.70 -3.84
C GLN A 252 10.74 -5.80 -3.34
N PHE A 253 11.98 -5.44 -3.00
CA PHE A 253 12.97 -6.37 -2.45
C PHE A 253 13.23 -6.13 -0.96
N SER A 254 13.66 -7.20 -0.27
CA SER A 254 14.02 -7.18 1.16
C SER A 254 15.50 -7.48 1.41
N PHE A 255 16.38 -7.17 0.46
CA PHE A 255 17.82 -7.46 0.57
C PHE A 255 18.49 -6.80 1.80
N SER A 256 17.95 -5.70 2.31
CA SER A 256 18.41 -5.06 3.57
C SER A 256 18.16 -5.92 4.82
N ARG A 257 17.18 -6.83 4.78
CA ARG A 257 16.86 -7.77 5.87
C ARG A 257 17.52 -9.14 5.70
N LEU A 258 18.03 -9.45 4.51
CA LEU A 258 18.63 -10.74 4.16
C LEU A 258 20.16 -10.64 4.10
N SER A 259 20.80 -10.66 5.28
CA SER A 259 22.26 -10.65 5.39
C SER A 259 22.89 -11.84 4.66
N GLY A 260 23.93 -11.59 3.87
CA GLY A 260 24.61 -12.61 3.07
C GLY A 260 24.02 -12.84 1.68
N ALA A 261 22.76 -12.44 1.41
CA ALA A 261 22.17 -12.54 0.09
C ALA A 261 22.85 -11.58 -0.91
N ASP A 262 23.16 -12.09 -2.11
CA ASP A 262 23.64 -11.27 -3.23
C ASP A 262 22.43 -10.59 -3.89
N PRO A 263 22.37 -9.25 -3.94
CA PRO A 263 21.25 -8.53 -4.55
C PRO A 263 21.36 -8.52 -6.08
N VAL A 264 21.27 -9.70 -6.70
CA VAL A 264 21.27 -9.89 -8.16
C VAL A 264 20.07 -10.74 -8.53
N LEU A 265 19.36 -10.32 -9.59
CA LEU A 265 18.17 -11.02 -10.08
C LEU A 265 18.58 -12.20 -10.98
N GLY A 266 17.76 -13.25 -10.99
CA GLY A 266 17.93 -14.42 -11.84
C GLY A 266 16.61 -15.12 -12.13
N VAL A 267 16.68 -16.40 -12.47
CA VAL A 267 15.51 -17.22 -12.80
C VAL A 267 14.67 -17.62 -11.58
N GLU A 268 15.20 -17.42 -10.37
CA GLU A 268 14.50 -17.62 -9.10
C GLU A 268 13.99 -16.28 -8.56
N MET A 269 12.76 -16.26 -8.06
CA MET A 269 12.12 -15.08 -7.49
C MET A 269 12.74 -14.69 -6.14
N ALA A 270 13.20 -13.44 -6.01
CA ALA A 270 13.75 -12.86 -4.79
C ALA A 270 12.90 -11.72 -4.19
N SER A 271 11.95 -11.16 -4.94
CA SER A 271 11.06 -10.09 -4.47
C SER A 271 10.05 -10.57 -3.42
N THR A 272 9.65 -9.64 -2.55
CA THR A 272 8.72 -9.89 -1.43
C THR A 272 7.39 -9.16 -1.59
N GLY A 273 7.26 -8.29 -2.58
CA GLY A 273 6.07 -7.50 -2.85
C GLY A 273 6.20 -6.73 -4.16
N GLU A 274 5.27 -5.81 -4.38
CA GLU A 274 5.20 -4.99 -5.60
C GLU A 274 4.56 -3.64 -5.32
N VAL A 275 4.90 -2.66 -6.15
CA VAL A 275 4.26 -1.34 -6.21
C VAL A 275 3.77 -1.12 -7.64
N ALA A 276 2.67 -0.39 -7.78
CA ALA A 276 2.14 0.00 -9.08
C ALA A 276 1.91 1.51 -9.09
N SER A 277 2.26 2.15 -10.20
CA SER A 277 2.02 3.58 -10.41
C SER A 277 1.56 3.84 -11.83
N PHE A 278 0.89 4.97 -12.01
CA PHE A 278 0.38 5.44 -13.29
C PHE A 278 1.18 6.65 -13.77
N GLY A 279 1.09 6.95 -15.06
CA GLY A 279 1.75 8.11 -15.64
C GLY A 279 1.34 8.31 -17.08
N ARG A 280 1.74 9.45 -17.66
CA ARG A 280 1.41 9.77 -19.06
C ARG A 280 2.07 8.85 -20.07
N ASP A 281 3.26 8.39 -19.70
CA ASP A 281 4.03 7.43 -20.47
C ASP A 281 4.73 6.47 -19.50
N ARG A 282 5.41 5.47 -20.07
CA ARG A 282 6.14 4.47 -19.29
C ARG A 282 7.24 5.06 -18.40
N TYR A 283 7.84 6.19 -18.75
CA TYR A 283 8.96 6.75 -18.00
C TYR A 283 8.46 7.47 -16.75
N GLU A 284 7.37 8.22 -16.89
CA GLU A 284 6.69 8.85 -15.75
C GLU A 284 6.12 7.82 -14.78
N ALA A 285 5.44 6.79 -15.29
CA ALA A 285 4.91 5.72 -14.47
C ALA A 285 6.05 4.92 -13.78
N TYR A 286 7.14 4.64 -14.50
CA TYR A 286 8.30 3.94 -13.96
C TYR A 286 9.02 4.72 -12.85
N ILE A 287 9.24 6.02 -13.00
CA ILE A 287 9.93 6.80 -11.97
C ILE A 287 9.08 6.89 -10.69
N LYS A 288 7.76 7.06 -10.81
CA LYS A 288 6.82 7.03 -9.69
C LYS A 288 6.80 5.67 -8.99
N ALA A 289 6.74 4.58 -9.76
CA ALA A 289 6.81 3.22 -9.22
C ALA A 289 8.15 2.98 -8.50
N THR A 290 9.26 3.41 -9.10
CA THR A 290 10.60 3.26 -8.53
C THR A 290 10.72 3.99 -7.18
N ILE A 291 10.31 5.26 -7.12
CA ILE A 291 10.30 6.04 -5.86
C ILE A 291 9.43 5.36 -4.80
N SER A 292 8.28 4.81 -5.19
CA SER A 292 7.34 4.13 -4.28
C SER A 292 7.93 2.86 -3.63
N THR A 293 8.98 2.27 -4.20
CA THR A 293 9.72 1.14 -3.55
C THR A 293 10.64 1.58 -2.40
N GLY A 294 10.77 2.90 -2.19
CA GLY A 294 11.75 3.51 -1.28
C GLY A 294 13.06 3.91 -1.96
N PHE A 295 13.14 3.85 -3.30
CA PHE A 295 14.32 4.26 -4.06
C PHE A 295 14.48 5.78 -4.02
N LYS A 296 15.67 6.26 -3.63
CA LYS A 296 16.02 7.69 -3.66
C LYS A 296 16.61 8.04 -5.02
N LEU A 297 16.10 9.09 -5.66
CA LEU A 297 16.66 9.55 -6.93
C LEU A 297 18.07 10.15 -6.71
N PRO A 298 19.01 9.95 -7.65
CA PRO A 298 20.34 10.54 -7.53
C PRO A 298 20.30 12.06 -7.67
N GLU A 299 21.10 12.77 -6.87
CA GLU A 299 21.23 14.23 -6.98
C GLU A 299 22.49 14.63 -7.78
N LYS A 300 23.63 14.00 -7.51
CA LYS A 300 24.93 14.46 -8.02
C LYS A 300 25.86 13.33 -8.48
N ASN A 301 26.02 12.28 -7.68
CA ASN A 301 27.12 11.32 -7.85
C ASN A 301 26.62 9.92 -8.23
N ILE A 302 27.05 9.40 -9.39
CA ILE A 302 26.65 8.08 -9.89
C ILE A 302 27.88 7.21 -10.09
N LEU A 303 27.89 6.00 -9.52
CA LEU A 303 28.93 4.99 -9.71
C LEU A 303 28.49 3.96 -10.76
N LEU A 304 29.37 3.69 -11.72
CA LEU A 304 29.17 2.76 -12.83
C LEU A 304 30.19 1.61 -12.76
N SER A 305 29.70 0.37 -12.77
CA SER A 305 30.54 -0.81 -12.92
C SER A 305 29.87 -1.78 -13.86
N ILE A 306 30.38 -1.85 -15.09
CA ILE A 306 29.76 -2.58 -16.20
C ILE A 306 30.73 -3.68 -16.65
N GLY A 307 30.30 -4.93 -16.50
CA GLY A 307 31.14 -6.10 -16.76
C GLY A 307 31.41 -6.33 -18.25
N SER A 308 30.38 -6.67 -19.02
CA SER A 308 30.56 -7.13 -20.40
C SER A 308 30.75 -5.97 -21.39
N PHE A 309 31.54 -6.17 -22.44
CA PHE A 309 31.71 -5.18 -23.52
C PHE A 309 30.37 -4.85 -24.21
N LYS A 310 29.51 -5.86 -24.35
CA LYS A 310 28.17 -5.69 -24.92
C LYS A 310 27.32 -4.71 -24.11
N ASP A 311 27.30 -4.87 -22.79
CA ASP A 311 26.55 -3.97 -21.90
C ASP A 311 27.16 -2.57 -21.88
N LYS A 312 28.49 -2.45 -21.97
CA LYS A 312 29.17 -1.15 -22.10
C LYS A 312 28.71 -0.41 -23.35
N MET A 313 28.68 -1.10 -24.50
CA MET A 313 28.17 -0.53 -25.75
C MET A 313 26.68 -0.17 -25.68
N GLU A 314 25.86 -1.04 -25.07
CA GLU A 314 24.42 -0.80 -24.93
C GLU A 314 24.12 0.39 -23.98
N MET A 315 24.90 0.54 -22.91
CA MET A 315 24.74 1.63 -21.94
C MET A 315 25.33 2.96 -22.40
N LEU A 316 26.24 2.96 -23.37
CA LEU A 316 26.96 4.16 -23.80
C LEU A 316 26.06 5.36 -24.10
N PRO A 317 24.93 5.25 -24.83
CA PRO A 317 24.02 6.39 -25.05
C PRO A 317 23.41 6.92 -23.75
N SER A 318 23.09 6.04 -22.80
CA SER A 318 22.51 6.43 -21.50
C SER A 318 23.55 7.11 -20.62
N VAL A 319 24.79 6.61 -20.60
CA VAL A 319 25.88 7.24 -19.84
C VAL A 319 26.22 8.63 -20.39
N ARG A 320 26.19 8.81 -21.73
CA ARG A 320 26.33 10.14 -22.35
C ARG A 320 25.25 11.11 -21.89
N LYS A 321 24.00 10.64 -21.81
CA LYS A 321 22.87 11.45 -21.34
C LYS A 321 23.04 11.86 -19.87
N LEU A 322 23.47 10.94 -18.99
CA LEU A 322 23.83 11.28 -17.61
C LEU A 322 24.94 12.34 -17.52
N HIS A 323 25.98 12.23 -18.36
CA HIS A 323 27.06 13.22 -18.39
C HIS A 323 26.55 14.60 -18.84
N GLN A 324 25.68 14.66 -19.86
CA GLN A 324 25.07 15.90 -20.35
C GLN A 324 24.14 16.57 -19.33
N MET A 325 23.48 15.78 -18.46
CA MET A 325 22.66 16.28 -17.36
C MET A 325 23.46 16.87 -16.20
N GLY A 326 24.80 16.75 -16.22
CA GLY A 326 25.68 17.33 -15.20
C GLY A 326 25.99 16.41 -14.01
N TYR A 327 25.62 15.12 -14.05
CA TYR A 327 26.00 14.17 -13.02
C TYR A 327 27.52 13.94 -13.01
N LYS A 328 28.09 13.85 -11.82
CA LYS A 328 29.48 13.44 -11.62
C LYS A 328 29.55 11.92 -11.65
N LEU A 329 30.20 11.40 -12.68
CA LEU A 329 30.31 9.97 -12.93
C LEU A 329 31.58 9.40 -12.29
N PHE A 330 31.42 8.29 -11.59
CA PHE A 330 32.49 7.48 -11.04
C PHE A 330 32.45 6.10 -11.71
N ALA A 331 33.60 5.46 -11.91
CA ALA A 331 33.63 4.16 -12.56
C ALA A 331 34.76 3.26 -12.05
N THR A 332 34.54 1.93 -12.08
CA THR A 332 35.60 0.94 -11.85
C THR A 332 36.58 0.90 -13.01
N SER A 333 37.86 0.57 -12.78
CA SER A 333 38.97 0.51 -13.77
C SER A 333 38.52 0.25 -15.21
N GLY A 334 38.10 -0.97 -15.53
CA GLY A 334 37.75 -1.32 -16.91
C GLY A 334 36.49 -0.64 -17.47
N THR A 335 35.63 -0.05 -16.63
CA THR A 335 34.52 0.80 -17.08
C THR A 335 34.99 2.23 -17.30
N ALA A 336 35.91 2.73 -16.47
CA ALA A 336 36.47 4.06 -16.60
C ALA A 336 37.24 4.22 -17.92
N ASP A 337 38.15 3.28 -18.21
CA ASP A 337 38.96 3.28 -19.44
C ASP A 337 38.06 3.33 -20.69
N PHE A 338 37.04 2.46 -20.73
CA PHE A 338 36.08 2.41 -21.85
C PHE A 338 35.32 3.73 -22.04
N LEU A 339 34.90 4.38 -20.96
CA LEU A 339 34.14 5.63 -21.04
C LEU A 339 35.02 6.80 -21.47
N GLU A 340 36.28 6.85 -20.99
CA GLU A 340 37.25 7.87 -21.39
C GLU A 340 37.65 7.75 -22.87
N GLU A 341 37.83 6.54 -23.38
CA GLU A 341 38.05 6.28 -24.82
C GLU A 341 36.89 6.82 -25.69
N HIS A 342 35.68 6.88 -25.14
CA HIS A 342 34.49 7.41 -25.81
C HIS A 342 34.19 8.87 -25.47
N GLY A 343 35.14 9.59 -24.87
CA GLY A 343 35.09 11.02 -24.59
C GLY A 343 34.25 11.43 -23.38
N ILE A 344 33.99 10.52 -22.45
CA ILE A 344 33.19 10.78 -21.24
C ILE A 344 34.11 10.82 -20.02
N LYS A 345 34.23 11.99 -19.39
CA LYS A 345 35.08 12.16 -18.20
C LYS A 345 34.44 11.49 -16.98
N VAL A 346 35.19 10.60 -16.33
CA VAL A 346 34.76 9.88 -15.13
C VAL A 346 35.86 9.87 -14.07
N LYS A 347 35.50 9.76 -12.78
CA LYS A 347 36.49 9.55 -11.71
C LYS A 347 36.64 8.05 -11.44
N TYR A 348 37.86 7.55 -11.55
CA TYR A 348 38.19 6.17 -11.24
C TYR A 348 38.03 5.87 -9.73
N LEU A 349 37.41 4.73 -9.41
CA LEU A 349 37.31 4.15 -8.07
C LEU A 349 37.55 2.64 -8.11
N GLU A 350 38.28 2.09 -7.15
CA GLU A 350 38.54 0.65 -7.06
C GLU A 350 38.46 0.11 -5.62
N VAL A 351 38.27 -1.21 -5.50
CA VAL A 351 38.31 -1.90 -4.21
C VAL A 351 39.77 -2.18 -3.86
N LEU A 352 40.33 -1.33 -3.02
CA LEU A 352 41.70 -1.45 -2.51
C LEU A 352 41.81 -2.66 -1.57
N GLY A 353 42.86 -3.46 -1.75
CA GLY A 353 43.17 -4.58 -0.85
C GLY A 353 43.70 -4.09 0.50
N SER A 354 43.66 -4.94 1.53
CA SER A 354 44.27 -4.66 2.84
C SER A 354 45.80 -4.46 2.79
N GLU A 355 46.43 -4.86 1.68
CA GLU A 355 47.87 -4.74 1.42
C GLU A 355 48.27 -3.43 0.70
N GLU A 356 47.31 -2.65 0.17
CA GLU A 356 47.56 -1.40 -0.56
C GLU A 356 47.38 -0.18 0.35
N LYS A 357 48.19 -0.07 1.42
CA LYS A 357 48.11 1.05 2.38
C LYS A 357 48.58 2.40 1.82
N ASP A 358 49.24 2.42 0.66
CA ASP A 358 49.83 3.64 0.07
C ASP A 358 48.92 4.34 -0.97
N GLN A 359 47.77 3.75 -1.32
CA GLN A 359 46.82 4.43 -2.22
C GLN A 359 45.89 5.36 -1.44
N LYS A 360 45.79 6.62 -1.91
CA LYS A 360 44.94 7.65 -1.29
C LYS A 360 43.50 7.17 -1.19
N SER A 361 42.89 7.36 -0.01
CA SER A 361 41.46 7.17 0.30
C SER A 361 40.50 7.71 -0.78
N GLU A 362 40.92 8.74 -1.50
CA GLU A 362 40.18 9.37 -2.62
C GLU A 362 39.86 8.44 -3.80
N TYR A 363 40.50 7.28 -3.92
CA TYR A 363 40.24 6.27 -4.97
C TYR A 363 39.50 5.02 -4.46
N SER A 364 39.22 4.95 -3.16
CA SER A 364 38.60 3.77 -2.53
C SER A 364 37.09 3.74 -2.77
N LEU A 365 36.61 2.76 -3.53
CA LEU A 365 35.18 2.53 -3.77
C LEU A 365 34.43 2.24 -2.47
N SER A 366 35.01 1.39 -1.61
CA SER A 366 34.42 1.01 -0.32
C SER A 366 34.22 2.21 0.60
N GLN A 367 35.17 3.14 0.62
CA GLN A 367 35.06 4.37 1.39
C GLN A 367 34.00 5.32 0.83
N HIS A 368 33.91 5.47 -0.50
CA HIS A 368 32.90 6.34 -1.12
C HIS A 368 31.47 5.87 -0.86
N LEU A 369 31.23 4.55 -0.83
CA LEU A 369 29.95 3.99 -0.42
C LEU A 369 29.70 4.20 1.08
N ALA A 370 30.68 3.88 1.93
CA ALA A 370 30.52 4.00 3.39
C ALA A 370 30.30 5.44 3.88
N SER A 371 30.82 6.44 3.16
CA SER A 371 30.64 7.86 3.47
C SER A 371 29.45 8.51 2.74
N ASN A 372 28.58 7.72 2.11
CA ASN A 372 27.42 8.21 1.32
C ASN A 372 27.80 9.27 0.26
N MET A 373 28.96 9.12 -0.38
CA MET A 373 29.37 10.01 -1.47
C MET A 373 28.80 9.61 -2.84
N ILE A 374 28.14 8.45 -2.93
CA ILE A 374 27.50 7.93 -4.14
C ILE A 374 25.99 7.89 -3.90
N ASP A 375 25.21 8.51 -4.79
CA ASP A 375 23.75 8.59 -4.69
C ASP A 375 23.05 7.46 -5.46
N LEU A 376 23.74 6.86 -6.44
CA LEU A 376 23.27 5.73 -7.23
C LEU A 376 24.43 4.84 -7.65
N TYR A 377 24.28 3.52 -7.46
CA TYR A 377 25.21 2.53 -7.97
C TYR A 377 24.55 1.67 -9.06
N ILE A 378 25.07 1.76 -10.28
CA ILE A 378 24.70 0.86 -11.38
C ILE A 378 25.81 -0.20 -11.52
N ASN A 379 25.51 -1.42 -11.09
CA ASN A 379 26.42 -2.56 -11.18
C ASN A 379 25.84 -3.62 -12.10
N LEU A 380 26.32 -3.68 -13.34
CA LEU A 380 25.91 -4.70 -14.31
C LEU A 380 26.93 -5.85 -14.26
N PRO A 381 26.64 -6.95 -13.53
CA PRO A 381 27.58 -8.07 -13.43
C PRO A 381 27.79 -8.69 -14.82
N SER A 382 29.04 -9.02 -15.14
CA SER A 382 29.32 -9.89 -16.29
C SER A 382 28.61 -11.22 -16.09
N ASN A 383 28.05 -11.81 -17.15
CA ASN A 383 27.54 -13.18 -17.14
C ASN A 383 28.58 -14.09 -16.48
N ASN A 384 28.34 -14.47 -15.23
CA ASN A 384 29.21 -15.40 -14.54
C ASN A 384 29.00 -16.74 -15.23
N ARG A 385 29.94 -17.10 -16.13
CA ARG A 385 30.00 -18.44 -16.72
C ARG A 385 30.10 -19.54 -15.66
N PHE A 386 30.34 -19.21 -14.39
CA PHE A 386 30.45 -20.17 -13.31
C PHE A 386 29.66 -19.67 -12.08
N ARG A 387 28.72 -20.50 -11.59
CA ARG A 387 28.17 -20.34 -10.24
C ARG A 387 29.25 -20.76 -9.26
N ARG A 388 29.93 -19.78 -8.67
CA ARG A 388 30.95 -20.06 -7.66
C ARG A 388 30.25 -20.52 -6.36
N PRO A 389 30.87 -21.41 -5.58
CA PRO A 389 30.30 -21.90 -4.31
C PRO A 389 29.86 -20.73 -3.42
N ALA A 390 28.89 -20.93 -2.53
CA ALA A 390 28.41 -19.90 -1.60
C ALA A 390 29.53 -19.19 -0.80
N ASN A 391 30.70 -19.82 -0.70
CA ASN A 391 31.90 -19.31 -0.02
C ASN A 391 32.71 -18.33 -0.87
N TYR A 392 32.42 -18.17 -2.17
CA TYR A 392 33.16 -17.28 -3.06
C TYR A 392 32.57 -15.86 -3.02
N MET A 393 33.10 -15.02 -2.14
CA MET A 393 32.78 -13.59 -2.09
C MET A 393 33.54 -12.82 -3.19
N SER A 394 32.93 -12.68 -4.37
CA SER A 394 33.52 -11.86 -5.45
C SER A 394 33.65 -10.38 -5.05
N LYS A 395 34.59 -9.63 -5.67
CA LYS A 395 34.70 -8.18 -5.45
C LYS A 395 33.36 -7.47 -5.72
N GLY A 396 32.66 -7.85 -6.80
CA GLY A 396 31.35 -7.28 -7.16
C GLY A 396 30.23 -7.61 -6.16
N TYR A 397 30.24 -8.82 -5.58
CA TYR A 397 29.31 -9.16 -4.49
C TYR A 397 29.48 -8.22 -3.29
N ARG A 398 30.73 -7.99 -2.87
CA ARG A 398 31.02 -7.12 -1.71
C ARG A 398 30.51 -5.69 -1.95
N THR A 399 30.77 -5.11 -3.13
CA THR A 399 30.35 -3.73 -3.42
C THR A 399 28.83 -3.59 -3.53
N ARG A 400 28.14 -4.55 -4.14
CA ARG A 400 26.66 -4.57 -4.18
C ARG A 400 26.05 -4.69 -2.79
N ARG A 401 26.58 -5.59 -1.96
CA ARG A 401 26.13 -5.81 -0.59
C ARG A 401 26.30 -4.53 0.25
N MET A 402 27.47 -3.88 0.13
CA MET A 402 27.73 -2.60 0.78
C MET A 402 26.74 -1.52 0.34
N ALA A 403 26.40 -1.41 -0.94
CA ALA A 403 25.42 -0.43 -1.40
C ALA A 403 24.05 -0.63 -0.73
N VAL A 404 23.56 -1.87 -0.63
CA VAL A 404 22.30 -2.15 0.08
C VAL A 404 22.41 -1.86 1.58
N ASP A 405 23.54 -2.21 2.21
CA ASP A 405 23.74 -2.03 3.65
C ASP A 405 23.86 -0.54 4.04
N TYR A 406 24.44 0.29 3.17
CA TYR A 406 24.52 1.75 3.33
C TYR A 406 23.33 2.51 2.71
N GLN A 407 22.27 1.80 2.29
CA GLN A 407 21.07 2.39 1.68
C GLN A 407 21.36 3.23 0.42
N THR A 408 22.45 2.93 -0.30
CA THR A 408 22.69 3.46 -1.65
C THR A 408 21.83 2.71 -2.66
N PRO A 409 20.96 3.39 -3.42
CA PRO A 409 20.18 2.78 -4.49
C PRO A 409 21.04 1.96 -5.46
N LEU A 410 20.62 0.73 -5.74
CA LEU A 410 21.37 -0.24 -6.56
C LEU A 410 20.54 -0.71 -7.75
N ILE A 411 21.10 -0.63 -8.96
CA ILE A 411 20.53 -1.18 -10.20
C ILE A 411 21.48 -2.24 -10.77
N THR A 412 20.95 -3.44 -11.04
CA THR A 412 21.74 -4.58 -11.55
C THR A 412 21.31 -5.10 -12.92
N ASN A 413 20.37 -4.44 -13.59
CA ASN A 413 19.87 -4.83 -14.90
C ASN A 413 20.05 -3.70 -15.92
N VAL A 414 20.53 -4.03 -17.12
CA VAL A 414 20.83 -3.07 -18.18
C VAL A 414 19.57 -2.32 -18.68
N LYS A 415 18.44 -3.01 -18.83
CA LYS A 415 17.19 -2.41 -19.31
C LYS A 415 16.57 -1.46 -18.29
N VAL A 416 16.59 -1.87 -17.02
CA VAL A 416 16.16 -1.07 -15.87
C VAL A 416 17.02 0.21 -15.74
N ALA A 417 18.34 0.10 -15.94
CA ALA A 417 19.21 1.28 -15.94
C ALA A 417 18.87 2.26 -17.07
N LYS A 418 18.59 1.76 -18.28
CA LYS A 418 18.23 2.61 -19.43
C LYS A 418 16.91 3.35 -19.21
N ILE A 419 15.86 2.67 -18.77
CA ILE A 419 14.55 3.32 -18.53
C ILE A 419 14.65 4.35 -17.40
N LEU A 420 15.42 4.08 -16.35
CA LEU A 420 15.66 5.04 -15.26
C LEU A 420 16.36 6.30 -15.78
N ILE A 421 17.43 6.15 -16.56
CA ILE A 421 18.18 7.29 -17.09
C ILE A 421 17.31 8.11 -18.05
N GLU A 422 16.50 7.45 -18.88
CA GLU A 422 15.57 8.12 -19.78
C GLU A 422 14.49 8.89 -19.00
N ALA A 423 13.96 8.32 -17.92
CA ALA A 423 12.99 8.97 -17.06
C ALA A 423 13.58 10.19 -16.33
N LEU A 424 14.82 10.09 -15.83
CA LEU A 424 15.52 11.21 -15.19
C LEU A 424 15.73 12.39 -16.16
N ALA A 425 16.05 12.11 -17.42
CA ALA A 425 16.29 13.14 -18.42
C ALA A 425 15.05 13.92 -18.87
N ARG A 426 13.85 13.44 -18.55
CA ARG A 426 12.59 14.08 -18.95
C ARG A 426 12.04 15.08 -17.92
N HIS A 427 12.63 15.15 -16.73
CA HIS A 427 12.30 16.15 -15.71
C HIS A 427 10.79 16.26 -15.40
N TYR A 428 10.14 15.13 -15.12
CA TYR A 428 8.72 15.11 -14.77
C TYR A 428 8.44 15.89 -13.48
N ASP A 429 7.36 16.65 -13.47
CA ASP A 429 6.73 17.12 -12.24
C ASP A 429 6.06 15.92 -11.54
N LEU A 430 6.53 15.62 -10.32
CA LEU A 430 6.07 14.47 -9.53
C LEU A 430 4.88 14.81 -8.63
N ASN A 431 4.28 15.99 -8.77
CA ASN A 431 3.01 16.33 -8.14
C ASN A 431 1.91 15.33 -8.51
N ILE A 432 1.04 14.99 -7.55
CA ILE A 432 -0.08 14.06 -7.75
C ILE A 432 -1.11 14.72 -8.67
N ARG A 433 -1.47 14.04 -9.76
CA ARG A 433 -2.47 14.49 -10.74
C ARG A 433 -3.64 13.50 -10.83
N ASN A 434 -4.70 13.89 -11.54
CA ASN A 434 -5.90 13.04 -11.72
C ASN A 434 -5.63 11.70 -12.39
N ILE A 435 -4.54 11.57 -13.16
CA ILE A 435 -4.14 10.30 -13.77
C ILE A 435 -3.44 9.35 -12.78
N ASP A 436 -3.01 9.85 -11.62
CA ASP A 436 -2.17 9.11 -10.66
C ASP A 436 -2.98 8.35 -9.61
N PHE A 437 -4.31 8.54 -9.60
CA PHE A 437 -5.21 7.85 -8.71
C PHE A 437 -6.46 7.36 -9.44
N GLN A 438 -7.08 6.34 -8.88
CA GLN A 438 -8.39 5.86 -9.33
C GLN A 438 -9.34 5.88 -8.13
N THR A 439 -10.49 6.49 -8.34
CA THR A 439 -11.57 6.55 -7.36
C THR A 439 -12.72 5.66 -7.83
N SER A 440 -13.48 5.14 -6.87
CA SER A 440 -14.73 4.40 -7.16
C SER A 440 -15.90 5.33 -7.55
N HIS A 441 -15.66 6.64 -7.60
CA HIS A 441 -16.65 7.68 -7.87
C HIS A 441 -16.07 8.67 -8.88
N ARG A 442 -16.93 9.27 -9.71
CA ARG A 442 -16.48 10.29 -10.66
C ARG A 442 -16.27 11.62 -9.93
N THR A 443 -15.12 12.24 -10.21
CA THR A 443 -14.82 13.60 -9.79
C THR A 443 -15.07 14.54 -10.96
N VAL A 444 -15.76 15.66 -10.70
CA VAL A 444 -15.99 16.72 -11.69
C VAL A 444 -15.40 18.02 -11.15
N VAL A 445 -14.80 18.79 -12.06
CA VAL A 445 -14.22 20.10 -11.74
C VAL A 445 -15.19 21.18 -12.21
N LEU A 446 -15.68 21.98 -11.27
CA LEU A 446 -16.49 23.18 -11.52
C LEU A 446 -15.64 24.45 -11.35
N PRO A 447 -16.02 25.58 -11.97
CA PRO A 447 -15.45 26.87 -11.60
C PRO A 447 -15.83 27.24 -10.15
N GLY A 448 -15.15 28.23 -9.58
CA GLY A 448 -15.48 28.77 -8.26
C GLY A 448 -16.93 29.29 -8.19
N LEU A 449 -17.73 28.78 -7.25
CA LEU A 449 -19.16 29.08 -7.18
C LEU A 449 -19.43 30.44 -6.52
N ILE A 450 -20.59 31.04 -6.80
CA ILE A 450 -20.97 32.38 -6.35
C ILE A 450 -22.27 32.30 -5.53
N ASN A 451 -22.19 32.66 -4.25
CA ASN A 451 -23.38 32.82 -3.40
C ASN A 451 -23.88 34.26 -3.47
N VAL A 452 -24.92 34.51 -4.28
CA VAL A 452 -25.42 35.87 -4.57
C VAL A 452 -26.22 36.52 -3.44
N ALA A 453 -26.63 35.73 -2.44
CA ALA A 453 -27.50 36.14 -1.34
C ALA A 453 -26.96 35.53 -0.02
N ALA A 454 -25.71 35.85 0.32
CA ALA A 454 -25.11 35.43 1.57
C ALA A 454 -25.70 36.24 2.73
N PHE A 455 -26.44 35.56 3.61
CA PHE A 455 -27.02 36.16 4.81
C PHE A 455 -25.98 36.20 5.94
N VAL A 456 -25.75 37.38 6.51
CA VAL A 456 -24.84 37.59 7.65
C VAL A 456 -25.65 38.25 8.76
N PRO A 457 -26.09 37.50 9.80
CA PRO A 457 -26.98 38.00 10.84
C PRO A 457 -26.52 39.30 11.50
N GLY A 458 -25.27 39.33 12.01
CA GLY A 458 -24.66 40.49 12.67
C GLY A 458 -23.91 41.43 11.71
N ILE A 459 -24.36 41.61 10.47
CA ILE A 459 -23.63 42.42 9.47
C ILE A 459 -23.39 43.87 9.88
N THR A 460 -24.30 44.46 10.68
CA THR A 460 -24.19 45.83 11.21
C THR A 460 -23.75 45.88 12.68
N GLU A 461 -23.42 44.75 13.29
CA GLU A 461 -22.94 44.65 14.67
C GLU A 461 -21.41 44.73 14.69
N LYS A 462 -20.86 45.83 15.21
CA LYS A 462 -19.41 46.06 15.19
C LYS A 462 -18.68 45.00 16.03
N GLY A 463 -17.80 44.23 15.38
CA GLY A 463 -17.02 43.16 16.00
C GLY A 463 -17.66 41.77 15.90
N SER A 464 -18.79 41.63 15.20
CA SER A 464 -19.41 40.31 14.98
C SER A 464 -18.49 39.37 14.20
N PRO A 465 -18.33 38.10 14.65
CA PRO A 465 -17.54 37.10 13.93
C PRO A 465 -18.28 36.49 12.73
N ASP A 466 -19.57 36.78 12.56
CA ASP A 466 -20.46 36.12 11.59
C ASP A 466 -19.93 36.19 10.16
N PHE A 467 -19.34 37.33 9.77
CA PHE A 467 -18.77 37.51 8.45
C PHE A 467 -17.64 36.52 8.16
N SER A 468 -16.74 36.32 9.13
CA SER A 468 -15.63 35.37 9.03
C SER A 468 -16.16 33.93 8.97
N LEU A 469 -17.15 33.60 9.80
CA LEU A 469 -17.78 32.27 9.81
C LEU A 469 -18.48 31.95 8.48
N VAL A 470 -19.25 32.90 7.93
CA VAL A 470 -19.95 32.74 6.65
C VAL A 470 -18.97 32.60 5.50
N THR A 471 -17.92 33.42 5.41
CA THR A 471 -16.90 33.29 4.35
C THR A 471 -16.11 31.98 4.46
N LYS A 472 -15.80 31.52 5.67
CA LYS A 472 -15.13 30.23 5.90
C LYS A 472 -16.01 29.05 5.49
N ALA A 473 -17.29 29.04 5.87
CA ALA A 473 -18.23 28.01 5.46
C ALA A 473 -18.48 28.04 3.94
N SER A 474 -18.51 29.24 3.34
CA SER A 474 -18.70 29.42 1.90
C SER A 474 -17.56 28.82 1.09
N ILE A 475 -16.30 29.12 1.44
CA ILE A 475 -15.15 28.54 0.72
C ILE A 475 -15.10 27.02 0.88
N ALA A 476 -15.45 26.49 2.06
CA ALA A 476 -15.51 25.05 2.31
C ALA A 476 -16.57 24.35 1.45
N ALA A 477 -17.71 25.01 1.22
CA ALA A 477 -18.80 24.53 0.36
C ALA A 477 -18.58 24.81 -1.15
N GLY A 478 -17.41 25.33 -1.54
CA GLY A 478 -17.06 25.60 -2.95
C GLY A 478 -17.42 27.01 -3.46
N PHE A 479 -17.97 27.88 -2.61
CA PHE A 479 -18.26 29.26 -2.97
C PHE A 479 -17.03 30.15 -2.78
N SER A 480 -16.34 30.46 -3.88
CA SER A 480 -15.16 31.33 -3.91
C SER A 480 -15.50 32.82 -3.92
N MET A 481 -16.78 33.17 -4.07
CA MET A 481 -17.27 34.53 -3.96
C MET A 481 -18.64 34.60 -3.30
N ILE A 482 -18.85 35.60 -2.44
CA ILE A 482 -20.16 35.88 -1.83
C ILE A 482 -20.61 37.33 -2.09
N ARG A 483 -21.90 37.52 -2.34
CA ARG A 483 -22.53 38.85 -2.30
C ARG A 483 -23.39 38.93 -1.06
N VAL A 484 -23.00 39.82 -0.15
CA VAL A 484 -23.59 39.93 1.17
C VAL A 484 -24.92 40.67 1.08
N MET A 485 -25.96 40.08 1.63
CA MET A 485 -27.27 40.73 1.76
C MET A 485 -27.13 41.95 2.68
N PRO A 486 -27.71 43.10 2.35
CA PRO A 486 -27.58 44.31 3.17
C PRO A 486 -28.49 44.29 4.40
N VAL A 487 -29.08 43.14 4.75
CA VAL A 487 -30.05 42.99 5.84
C VAL A 487 -29.57 41.89 6.78
N GLY A 488 -29.44 42.22 8.06
CA GLY A 488 -29.19 41.31 9.17
C GLY A 488 -30.39 41.20 10.10
N ILE A 489 -30.19 40.71 11.32
CA ILE A 489 -31.27 40.56 12.32
C ILE A 489 -31.60 41.90 12.98
N GLU A 490 -30.59 42.58 13.54
CA GLU A 490 -30.78 43.82 14.30
C GLU A 490 -30.66 45.10 13.46
N GLY A 491 -30.27 44.98 12.19
CA GLY A 491 -30.05 46.14 11.33
C GLY A 491 -29.76 45.82 9.87
N ALA A 492 -29.74 46.88 9.06
CA ALA A 492 -29.45 46.81 7.63
C ALA A 492 -28.40 47.86 7.25
N VAL A 493 -27.61 47.56 6.21
CA VAL A 493 -26.67 48.50 5.62
C VAL A 493 -27.45 49.51 4.79
N THR A 494 -27.77 50.66 5.36
CA THR A 494 -28.64 51.69 4.75
C THR A 494 -27.90 53.01 4.49
N ASP A 495 -26.71 53.20 5.06
CA ASP A 495 -25.95 54.43 5.02
C ASP A 495 -24.43 54.17 5.08
N ALA A 496 -23.62 55.24 5.01
CA ALA A 496 -22.16 55.13 5.11
C ALA A 496 -21.67 54.57 6.44
N ARG A 497 -22.39 54.80 7.56
CA ARG A 497 -21.97 54.36 8.89
C ARG A 497 -22.11 52.85 9.03
N SER A 498 -23.28 52.32 8.67
CA SER A 498 -23.58 50.88 8.67
C SER A 498 -22.69 50.12 7.68
N LEU A 499 -22.39 50.70 6.50
CA LEU A 499 -21.43 50.12 5.56
C LEU A 499 -20.01 50.05 6.14
N LYS A 500 -19.55 51.11 6.83
CA LYS A 500 -18.22 51.10 7.48
C LYS A 500 -18.12 50.05 8.59
N ILE A 501 -19.22 49.74 9.29
CA ILE A 501 -19.26 48.64 10.27
C ILE A 501 -19.14 47.28 9.56
N ALA A 502 -19.88 47.07 8.46
CA ALA A 502 -19.77 45.84 7.68
C ALA A 502 -18.35 45.63 7.11
N GLN A 503 -17.74 46.69 6.54
CA GLN A 503 -16.35 46.69 6.07
C GLN A 503 -15.36 46.42 7.22
N TYR A 504 -15.61 46.99 8.41
CA TYR A 504 -14.79 46.74 9.60
C TYR A 504 -14.82 45.26 10.01
N ASN A 505 -16.01 44.64 10.04
CA ASN A 505 -16.18 43.23 10.38
C ASN A 505 -15.45 42.32 9.38
N ALA A 506 -15.51 42.64 8.08
CA ALA A 506 -14.79 41.91 7.04
C ALA A 506 -13.26 41.98 7.20
N ALA A 507 -12.74 43.17 7.50
CA ALA A 507 -11.30 43.40 7.65
C ALA A 507 -10.72 42.74 8.92
N HIS A 508 -11.45 42.74 10.05
CA HIS A 508 -10.94 42.25 11.34
C HIS A 508 -11.16 40.75 11.55
N GLY A 509 -12.25 40.17 11.02
CA GLY A 509 -12.52 38.73 11.11
C GLY A 509 -11.78 37.88 10.08
N GLY A 510 -11.24 38.53 9.03
CA GLY A 510 -10.61 37.89 7.88
C GLY A 510 -11.62 37.23 6.94
N ALA A 511 -11.52 37.54 5.65
CA ALA A 511 -12.33 36.92 4.60
C ALA A 511 -11.59 35.72 3.98
N TYR A 512 -12.28 34.60 3.83
CA TYR A 512 -11.73 33.39 3.21
C TYR A 512 -12.05 33.26 1.71
N CYS A 513 -12.98 34.06 1.20
CA CYS A 513 -13.41 34.11 -0.19
C CYS A 513 -13.65 35.57 -0.60
N ASP A 514 -13.66 35.87 -1.90
CA ASP A 514 -13.94 37.24 -2.36
C ASP A 514 -15.37 37.65 -1.99
N PHE A 515 -15.63 38.94 -1.79
CA PHE A 515 -16.94 39.41 -1.35
C PHE A 515 -17.35 40.74 -1.95
N ASN A 516 -18.66 41.00 -1.96
CA ASN A 516 -19.26 42.25 -2.44
C ASN A 516 -20.39 42.70 -1.50
N PHE A 517 -20.37 43.97 -1.07
CA PHE A 517 -21.42 44.57 -0.24
C PHE A 517 -22.54 45.18 -1.08
N SER A 518 -23.74 45.16 -0.51
CA SER A 518 -24.93 45.85 -1.05
C SER A 518 -25.38 46.93 -0.06
N VAL A 519 -26.25 47.84 -0.51
CA VAL A 519 -26.95 48.81 0.36
C VAL A 519 -28.45 48.62 0.22
N ALA A 520 -29.19 48.74 1.33
CA ALA A 520 -30.65 48.66 1.38
C ALA A 520 -31.30 50.04 1.25
N ALA A 521 -32.33 50.13 0.41
CA ALA A 521 -33.20 51.28 0.29
C ALA A 521 -34.15 51.36 1.50
N THR A 522 -34.44 52.58 1.93
CA THR A 522 -35.44 52.95 2.95
C THR A 522 -36.32 54.06 2.40
N ASP A 523 -37.35 54.46 3.14
CA ASP A 523 -38.28 55.51 2.74
C ASP A 523 -37.63 56.89 2.54
N SER A 524 -36.43 57.13 3.10
CA SER A 524 -35.81 58.46 3.12
C SER A 524 -34.31 58.51 2.79
N ASN A 525 -33.67 57.40 2.43
CA ASN A 525 -32.21 57.37 2.22
C ASN A 525 -31.77 57.53 0.75
N SER A 526 -32.65 57.91 -0.18
CA SER A 526 -32.29 58.03 -1.62
C SER A 526 -31.13 58.99 -1.87
N GLU A 527 -31.03 60.08 -1.10
CA GLU A 527 -29.89 61.00 -1.18
C GLU A 527 -28.67 60.52 -0.36
N GLN A 528 -28.90 59.79 0.73
CA GLN A 528 -27.85 59.30 1.63
C GLN A 528 -27.04 58.13 1.04
N ILE A 529 -27.58 57.42 0.04
CA ILE A 529 -26.87 56.35 -0.67
C ILE A 529 -25.87 56.87 -1.73
N ILE A 530 -25.96 58.15 -2.11
CA ILE A 530 -25.10 58.75 -3.15
C ILE A 530 -23.60 58.64 -2.82
N PRO A 531 -23.13 58.91 -1.59
CA PRO A 531 -21.71 58.81 -1.25
C PRO A 531 -21.18 57.38 -1.24
N VAL A 532 -22.02 56.40 -0.89
CA VAL A 532 -21.61 54.99 -0.76
C VAL A 532 -21.69 54.21 -2.06
N LYS A 533 -22.34 54.75 -3.11
CA LYS A 533 -22.58 54.03 -4.38
C LYS A 533 -21.31 53.50 -5.05
N GLY A 534 -20.12 54.07 -4.77
CA GLY A 534 -18.83 53.58 -5.28
C GLY A 534 -18.25 52.39 -4.49
N GLU A 535 -18.70 52.20 -3.25
CA GLU A 535 -18.20 51.21 -2.29
C GLU A 535 -19.11 49.98 -2.13
N VAL A 536 -20.21 49.90 -2.90
CA VAL A 536 -21.16 48.77 -2.90
C VAL A 536 -21.46 48.33 -4.33
N GLY A 537 -21.70 47.04 -4.55
CA GLY A 537 -21.98 46.51 -5.90
C GLY A 537 -23.41 46.72 -6.37
N SER A 538 -24.36 46.97 -5.47
CA SER A 538 -25.80 46.91 -5.80
C SER A 538 -26.70 47.56 -4.77
N LEU A 539 -27.91 47.93 -5.22
CA LEU A 539 -28.98 48.45 -4.37
C LEU A 539 -30.05 47.38 -4.16
N PHE A 540 -30.37 47.09 -2.91
CA PHE A 540 -31.49 46.22 -2.53
C PHE A 540 -32.69 47.06 -2.14
N ILE A 541 -33.85 46.82 -2.75
CA ILE A 541 -35.10 47.50 -2.47
C ILE A 541 -36.01 46.51 -1.71
N PRO A 542 -36.10 46.60 -0.37
CA PRO A 542 -36.95 45.72 0.44
C PRO A 542 -38.41 46.15 0.38
N PHE A 543 -39.14 45.72 -0.63
CA PHE A 543 -40.51 46.16 -0.91
C PHE A 543 -41.50 45.81 0.21
N ASN A 544 -41.22 44.74 0.95
CA ASN A 544 -42.01 44.30 2.10
C ASN A 544 -41.83 45.20 3.34
N HIS A 545 -40.74 45.97 3.42
CA HIS A 545 -40.38 46.78 4.59
C HIS A 545 -40.51 48.30 4.38
N LEU A 546 -40.80 48.76 3.15
CA LEU A 546 -41.13 50.18 2.88
C LEU A 546 -42.52 50.50 3.48
N SER A 547 -42.62 51.60 4.24
CA SER A 547 -43.75 51.85 5.14
C SER A 547 -45.11 52.06 4.43
N SER A 548 -46.17 51.88 5.23
CA SER A 548 -47.53 51.44 4.89
C SER A 548 -48.40 52.42 4.07
N GLY A 549 -48.14 52.53 2.76
CA GLY A 549 -49.09 53.05 1.77
C GLY A 549 -48.62 52.93 0.31
N ASN A 550 -49.43 52.31 -0.57
CA ASN A 550 -49.05 52.01 -1.97
C ASN A 550 -48.59 53.23 -2.78
N ILE A 551 -49.20 54.40 -2.57
CA ILE A 551 -48.84 55.62 -3.31
C ILE A 551 -47.42 56.10 -2.92
N ASN A 552 -47.06 55.95 -1.64
CA ASN A 552 -45.76 56.40 -1.15
C ASN A 552 -44.63 55.42 -1.56
N LYS A 553 -44.93 54.13 -1.69
CA LYS A 553 -43.98 53.11 -2.17
C LYS A 553 -43.49 53.41 -3.58
N VAL A 554 -44.39 53.70 -4.53
CA VAL A 554 -44.01 53.98 -5.93
C VAL A 554 -43.13 55.22 -6.03
N ALA A 555 -43.47 56.30 -5.32
CA ALA A 555 -42.68 57.52 -5.29
C ALA A 555 -41.27 57.30 -4.71
N THR A 556 -41.18 56.56 -3.60
CA THR A 556 -39.93 56.17 -2.94
C THR A 556 -39.04 55.36 -3.87
N VAL A 557 -39.60 54.32 -4.51
CA VAL A 557 -38.88 53.46 -5.45
C VAL A 557 -38.41 54.28 -6.65
N THR A 558 -39.24 55.20 -7.16
CA THR A 558 -38.88 56.09 -8.27
C THR A 558 -37.70 56.99 -7.90
N ALA A 559 -37.66 57.53 -6.69
CA ALA A 559 -36.53 58.35 -6.20
C ALA A 559 -35.22 57.55 -6.16
N HIS A 560 -35.26 56.29 -5.74
CA HIS A 560 -34.11 55.37 -5.77
C HIS A 560 -33.67 55.02 -7.19
N PHE A 561 -34.61 54.74 -8.09
CA PHE A 561 -34.32 54.46 -9.51
C PHE A 561 -33.65 55.66 -10.19
N SER A 562 -34.10 56.88 -9.91
CA SER A 562 -33.49 58.11 -10.46
C SER A 562 -32.11 58.40 -9.88
N THR A 563 -31.82 58.01 -8.64
CA THR A 563 -30.56 58.33 -7.97
C THR A 563 -29.47 57.27 -8.17
N TRP A 564 -29.86 55.99 -8.33
CA TRP A 564 -28.94 54.87 -8.45
C TRP A 564 -28.30 54.80 -9.85
N PRO A 565 -26.96 54.59 -9.98
CA PRO A 565 -26.29 54.52 -11.29
C PRO A 565 -26.88 53.46 -12.22
N SER A 566 -27.18 53.84 -13.48
CA SER A 566 -27.85 52.98 -14.46
C SER A 566 -27.14 51.65 -14.75
N TYR A 567 -25.81 51.65 -14.65
CA TYR A 567 -24.98 50.47 -14.87
C TYR A 567 -24.92 49.53 -13.66
N LYS A 568 -25.31 49.97 -12.45
CA LYS A 568 -25.31 49.10 -11.26
C LYS A 568 -26.65 48.36 -11.10
N PRO A 569 -26.61 47.07 -10.74
CA PRO A 569 -27.81 46.26 -10.59
C PRO A 569 -28.70 46.73 -9.42
N ILE A 570 -30.01 46.59 -9.62
CA ILE A 570 -31.04 46.78 -8.60
C ILE A 570 -31.64 45.41 -8.28
N VAL A 571 -31.74 45.11 -6.99
CA VAL A 571 -32.21 43.84 -6.45
C VAL A 571 -33.45 44.09 -5.60
N THR A 572 -34.47 43.23 -5.68
CA THR A 572 -35.76 43.44 -5.00
C THR A 572 -36.35 42.12 -4.51
N ASP A 573 -37.06 42.16 -3.38
CA ASP A 573 -37.85 41.04 -2.83
C ASP A 573 -39.36 41.21 -3.08
N ALA A 574 -39.74 42.07 -4.02
CA ALA A 574 -41.13 42.36 -4.35
C ALA A 574 -41.89 41.11 -4.81
N LYS A 575 -43.11 40.93 -4.27
CA LYS A 575 -44.00 39.81 -4.59
C LYS A 575 -45.35 40.31 -5.13
N THR A 576 -46.03 39.51 -5.93
CA THR A 576 -47.41 39.73 -6.39
C THR A 576 -47.63 41.09 -7.08
N THR A 577 -48.51 41.95 -6.55
CA THR A 577 -48.81 43.29 -7.11
C THR A 577 -47.62 44.24 -7.03
N ASP A 578 -46.76 44.08 -6.01
CA ASP A 578 -45.56 44.89 -5.83
C ASP A 578 -44.50 44.52 -6.89
N LEU A 579 -44.42 43.23 -7.26
CA LEU A 579 -43.57 42.77 -8.34
C LEU A 579 -44.00 43.37 -9.69
N ALA A 580 -45.30 43.39 -10.00
CA ALA A 580 -45.79 44.04 -11.22
C ALA A 580 -45.43 45.54 -11.26
N SER A 581 -45.53 46.22 -10.10
CA SER A 581 -45.21 47.64 -9.97
C SER A 581 -43.73 47.93 -10.22
N ILE A 582 -42.81 47.15 -9.64
CA ILE A 582 -41.38 47.37 -9.83
C ILE A 582 -40.92 46.99 -11.24
N LEU A 583 -41.51 45.97 -11.87
CA LEU A 583 -41.21 45.60 -13.25
C LEU A 583 -41.66 46.69 -14.23
N LEU A 584 -42.81 47.31 -13.98
CA LEU A 584 -43.26 48.47 -14.75
C LEU A 584 -42.29 49.65 -14.60
N LEU A 585 -41.88 50.00 -13.37
CA LEU A 585 -40.90 51.07 -13.11
C LEU A 585 -39.55 50.76 -13.78
N ALA A 586 -39.09 49.51 -13.70
CA ALA A 586 -37.86 49.07 -14.35
C ALA A 586 -37.93 49.22 -15.87
N SER A 587 -39.07 48.87 -16.47
CA SER A 587 -39.30 49.08 -17.89
C SER A 587 -39.33 50.56 -18.26
N LEU A 588 -39.93 51.43 -17.44
CA LEU A 588 -40.00 52.87 -17.67
C LEU A 588 -38.63 53.57 -17.56
N HIS A 589 -37.75 53.07 -16.70
CA HIS A 589 -36.39 53.59 -16.50
C HIS A 589 -35.31 52.87 -17.32
N ASP A 590 -35.67 51.88 -18.15
CA ASP A 590 -34.75 50.95 -18.85
C ASP A 590 -33.68 50.32 -17.95
N ARG A 591 -34.10 49.82 -16.78
CA ARG A 591 -33.21 49.26 -15.75
C ARG A 591 -33.29 47.74 -15.70
N LYS A 592 -32.13 47.11 -15.47
CA LYS A 592 -32.04 45.70 -15.11
C LYS A 592 -32.47 45.52 -13.65
N VAL A 593 -33.39 44.60 -13.38
CA VAL A 593 -33.82 44.26 -12.02
C VAL A 593 -33.67 42.76 -11.78
N HIS A 594 -33.14 42.40 -10.61
CA HIS A 594 -33.06 41.02 -10.14
C HIS A 594 -34.05 40.80 -8.99
N VAL A 595 -34.95 39.85 -9.16
CA VAL A 595 -35.98 39.49 -8.17
C VAL A 595 -35.47 38.34 -7.32
N VAL A 596 -35.32 38.55 -6.02
CA VAL A 596 -34.78 37.54 -5.11
C VAL A 596 -35.85 36.66 -4.50
N ASN A 597 -35.47 35.42 -4.20
CA ASN A 597 -36.28 34.48 -3.44
C ASN A 597 -37.71 34.33 -3.98
N VAL A 598 -37.84 34.00 -5.27
CA VAL A 598 -39.14 33.73 -5.91
C VAL A 598 -39.70 32.41 -5.36
N THR A 599 -40.87 32.48 -4.74
CA THR A 599 -41.49 31.35 -4.05
C THR A 599 -42.86 30.96 -4.59
N SER A 600 -43.56 31.84 -5.32
CA SER A 600 -44.94 31.57 -5.76
C SER A 600 -45.02 31.27 -7.26
N LYS A 601 -46.03 30.47 -7.64
CA LYS A 601 -46.37 30.20 -9.03
C LYS A 601 -46.69 31.47 -9.81
N ASP A 602 -47.38 32.42 -9.19
CA ASP A 602 -47.82 33.66 -9.83
C ASP A 602 -46.62 34.56 -10.15
N ASP A 603 -45.68 34.69 -9.22
CA ASP A 603 -44.47 35.50 -9.41
C ASP A 603 -43.57 34.95 -10.52
N ILE A 604 -43.31 33.64 -10.53
CA ILE A 604 -42.47 33.03 -11.58
C ILE A 604 -43.15 33.10 -12.96
N SER A 605 -44.48 32.98 -13.01
CA SER A 605 -45.25 33.14 -14.25
C SER A 605 -45.20 34.58 -14.76
N LEU A 606 -45.29 35.57 -13.87
CA LEU A 606 -45.16 36.98 -14.21
C LEU A 606 -43.74 37.32 -14.72
N ILE A 607 -42.71 36.75 -14.11
CA ILE A 607 -41.32 36.91 -14.55
C ILE A 607 -41.11 36.27 -15.92
N ALA A 608 -41.63 35.05 -16.14
CA ALA A 608 -41.58 34.37 -17.42
C ALA A 608 -42.22 35.22 -18.54
N LEU A 609 -43.42 35.75 -18.29
CA LEU A 609 -44.11 36.66 -19.20
C LEU A 609 -43.30 37.93 -19.45
N SER A 610 -42.71 38.51 -18.41
CA SER A 610 -41.91 39.73 -18.51
C SER A 610 -40.66 39.53 -19.38
N LYS A 611 -39.98 38.39 -19.22
CA LYS A 611 -38.85 38.00 -20.09
C LYS A 611 -39.30 37.80 -21.53
N GLU A 612 -40.45 37.16 -21.76
CA GLU A 612 -41.03 36.98 -23.10
C GLU A 612 -41.33 38.32 -23.79
N LYS A 613 -41.74 39.34 -23.01
CA LYS A 613 -41.97 40.71 -23.49
C LYS A 613 -40.69 41.55 -23.62
N GLY A 614 -39.52 40.97 -23.36
CA GLY A 614 -38.23 41.65 -23.51
C GLY A 614 -37.86 42.59 -22.35
N LEU A 615 -38.54 42.51 -21.20
CA LEU A 615 -38.11 43.23 -20.01
C LEU A 615 -36.80 42.63 -19.50
N LYS A 616 -35.88 43.50 -19.07
CA LYS A 616 -34.58 43.13 -18.50
C LYS A 616 -34.71 42.69 -17.04
N VAL A 617 -35.44 41.59 -16.81
CA VAL A 617 -35.64 41.00 -15.48
C VAL A 617 -34.89 39.68 -15.36
N THR A 618 -34.28 39.45 -14.20
CA THR A 618 -33.72 38.16 -13.80
C THR A 618 -34.25 37.77 -12.42
N CYS A 619 -34.15 36.49 -12.05
CA CYS A 619 -34.59 36.03 -10.74
C CYS A 619 -33.74 34.92 -10.16
N ASP A 620 -33.79 34.81 -8.83
CA ASP A 620 -33.29 33.68 -8.08
C ASP A 620 -34.38 32.93 -7.31
N VAL A 621 -34.10 31.65 -7.06
CA VAL A 621 -34.90 30.79 -6.21
C VAL A 621 -33.98 30.21 -5.15
N SER A 622 -34.40 30.27 -3.88
CA SER A 622 -33.65 29.64 -2.79
C SER A 622 -33.60 28.13 -3.02
N ILE A 623 -32.41 27.53 -2.90
CA ILE A 623 -32.21 26.09 -3.03
C ILE A 623 -33.15 25.34 -2.07
N TYR A 624 -33.33 25.85 -0.85
CA TYR A 624 -34.25 25.25 0.13
C TYR A 624 -35.70 25.22 -0.36
N SER A 625 -36.16 26.24 -1.09
CA SER A 625 -37.51 26.27 -1.68
C SER A 625 -37.73 25.19 -2.75
N LEU A 626 -36.67 24.66 -3.37
CA LEU A 626 -36.78 23.54 -4.32
C LEU A 626 -36.96 22.17 -3.64
N PHE A 627 -36.53 22.04 -2.38
CA PHE A 627 -36.49 20.75 -1.66
C PHE A 627 -37.36 20.70 -0.39
N LEU A 628 -37.85 21.84 0.11
CA LEU A 628 -38.75 21.97 1.24
C LEU A 628 -39.96 22.82 0.88
N SER A 629 -41.08 22.53 1.51
CA SER A 629 -42.36 23.20 1.32
C SER A 629 -43.02 23.50 2.66
N GLN A 630 -44.12 24.27 2.63
CA GLN A 630 -44.96 24.47 3.82
C GLN A 630 -45.55 23.16 4.38
N ALA A 631 -45.55 22.06 3.61
CA ALA A 631 -45.94 20.75 4.14
C ALA A 631 -44.87 20.14 5.08
N ASP A 632 -43.60 20.47 4.84
CA ASP A 632 -42.48 20.01 5.67
C ASP A 632 -42.33 20.88 6.93
N TYR A 633 -42.53 22.20 6.80
CA TYR A 633 -42.48 23.18 7.88
C TYR A 633 -43.70 24.13 7.84
N PRO A 634 -44.83 23.73 8.43
CA PRO A 634 -46.07 24.52 8.40
C PRO A 634 -45.94 25.91 9.02
N ASP A 635 -45.06 26.07 10.01
CA ASP A 635 -44.85 27.33 10.74
C ASP A 635 -43.96 28.33 9.98
N CYS A 636 -43.41 27.94 8.81
CA CYS A 636 -42.53 28.79 7.99
C CYS A 636 -43.25 29.26 6.71
N PRO A 637 -44.01 30.38 6.75
CA PRO A 637 -44.75 30.88 5.59
C PRO A 637 -43.85 31.36 4.44
N ALA A 638 -42.55 31.51 4.68
CA ALA A 638 -41.56 31.86 3.67
C ALA A 638 -41.29 30.73 2.67
N LEU A 639 -41.64 29.47 3.00
CA LEU A 639 -41.53 28.34 2.08
C LEU A 639 -42.67 28.32 1.05
N PRO A 640 -42.46 27.74 -0.14
CA PRO A 640 -43.53 27.57 -1.13
C PRO A 640 -44.56 26.54 -0.67
N THR A 641 -45.80 26.66 -1.15
CA THR A 641 -46.74 25.53 -1.09
C THR A 641 -46.25 24.39 -2.00
N LEU A 642 -46.75 23.16 -1.84
CA LEU A 642 -46.41 22.06 -2.76
C LEU A 642 -46.73 22.38 -4.22
N ALA A 643 -47.81 23.13 -4.47
CA ALA A 643 -48.20 23.57 -5.81
C ALA A 643 -47.21 24.60 -6.37
N ASP A 644 -46.75 25.53 -5.53
CA ASP A 644 -45.75 26.53 -5.92
C ASP A 644 -44.38 25.90 -6.14
N GLN A 645 -43.94 24.99 -5.26
CA GLN A 645 -42.67 24.27 -5.41
C GLN A 645 -42.63 23.49 -6.73
N LYS A 646 -43.73 22.81 -7.08
CA LYS A 646 -43.86 22.15 -8.38
C LYS A 646 -43.72 23.16 -9.53
N ALA A 647 -44.35 24.31 -9.42
CA ALA A 647 -44.25 25.36 -10.44
C ALA A 647 -42.81 25.89 -10.59
N LEU A 648 -42.02 25.96 -9.52
CA LEU A 648 -40.59 26.33 -9.58
C LEU A 648 -39.79 25.29 -10.39
N TRP A 649 -40.02 23.99 -10.17
CA TRP A 649 -39.40 22.92 -10.96
C TRP A 649 -39.83 22.95 -12.43
N ASP A 650 -41.13 23.17 -12.70
CA ASP A 650 -41.66 23.26 -14.06
C ASP A 650 -41.09 24.48 -14.82
N HIS A 651 -40.70 25.55 -14.12
CA HIS A 651 -40.10 26.77 -14.68
C HIS A 651 -38.58 26.85 -14.51
N LEU A 652 -37.88 25.71 -14.29
CA LEU A 652 -36.42 25.69 -14.15
C LEU A 652 -35.66 26.48 -15.24
N PRO A 653 -36.05 26.46 -16.54
CA PRO A 653 -35.38 27.25 -17.58
C PRO A 653 -35.51 28.77 -17.41
N ILE A 654 -36.50 29.24 -16.65
CA ILE A 654 -36.74 30.67 -16.37
C ILE A 654 -35.90 31.14 -15.19
N ILE A 655 -35.54 30.27 -14.25
CA ILE A 655 -34.73 30.60 -13.07
C ILE A 655 -33.28 30.86 -13.50
N ASP A 656 -32.77 32.06 -13.26
CA ASP A 656 -31.41 32.44 -13.69
C ASP A 656 -30.36 32.06 -12.66
N VAL A 657 -30.69 32.12 -11.37
CA VAL A 657 -29.72 31.96 -10.28
C VAL A 657 -30.31 31.08 -9.17
N PHE A 658 -29.47 30.27 -8.53
CA PHE A 658 -29.82 29.62 -7.27
C PHE A 658 -29.19 30.38 -6.10
N SER A 659 -29.98 30.61 -5.05
CA SER A 659 -29.56 31.34 -3.86
C SER A 659 -29.69 30.50 -2.60
N ILE A 660 -28.97 30.86 -1.55
CA ILE A 660 -29.17 30.29 -0.21
C ILE A 660 -30.16 31.19 0.55
N GLY A 661 -29.81 32.46 0.68
CA GLY A 661 -30.65 33.48 1.33
C GLY A 661 -30.72 33.31 2.85
N SER A 662 -31.67 34.02 3.48
CA SER A 662 -31.96 33.93 4.91
C SER A 662 -32.88 32.76 5.29
N LEU A 663 -33.43 32.05 4.30
CA LEU A 663 -34.43 31.01 4.51
C LEU A 663 -33.95 29.85 5.42
N PRO A 664 -32.72 29.31 5.26
CA PRO A 664 -32.21 28.29 6.18
C PRO A 664 -32.15 28.78 7.63
N TYR A 665 -31.79 30.05 7.84
CA TYR A 665 -31.74 30.67 9.16
C TYR A 665 -33.14 30.80 9.78
N GLN A 666 -34.15 31.17 8.98
CA GLN A 666 -35.54 31.26 9.42
C GLN A 666 -36.13 29.90 9.81
N ILE A 667 -35.82 28.85 9.06
CA ILE A 667 -36.32 27.49 9.33
C ILE A 667 -35.65 26.88 10.56
N ALA A 668 -34.37 27.19 10.80
CA ALA A 668 -33.62 26.66 11.94
C ALA A 668 -34.16 27.12 13.31
N GLY A 669 -34.84 28.27 13.37
CA GLY A 669 -35.42 28.81 14.59
C GLY A 669 -34.37 28.96 15.71
N ASP A 670 -34.59 28.31 16.84
CA ASP A 670 -33.66 28.33 17.99
C ASP A 670 -32.29 27.69 17.69
N ASN A 671 -32.18 26.87 16.64
CA ASN A 671 -30.92 26.25 16.21
C ASN A 671 -30.15 27.10 15.17
N ALA A 672 -30.62 28.32 14.90
CA ALA A 672 -30.07 29.15 13.85
C ALA A 672 -28.64 29.62 14.19
N VAL A 673 -27.72 29.38 13.25
CA VAL A 673 -26.33 29.86 13.28
C VAL A 673 -26.02 30.55 11.95
N PRO A 674 -25.06 31.48 11.88
CA PRO A 674 -24.76 32.23 10.66
C PRO A 674 -24.44 31.36 9.43
N THR A 675 -23.92 30.16 9.63
CA THR A 675 -23.45 29.25 8.57
C THR A 675 -24.50 28.24 8.08
N VAL A 676 -25.71 28.27 8.65
CA VAL A 676 -26.75 27.28 8.37
C VAL A 676 -27.16 27.26 6.89
N GLY A 677 -27.26 26.07 6.31
CA GLY A 677 -27.66 25.83 4.93
C GLY A 677 -26.59 26.03 3.86
N ILE A 678 -25.43 26.65 4.18
CA ILE A 678 -24.34 26.84 3.20
C ILE A 678 -23.76 25.50 2.74
N THR A 679 -23.55 24.58 3.68
CA THR A 679 -23.00 23.24 3.42
C THR A 679 -23.98 22.31 2.71
N ASP A 680 -25.28 22.56 2.82
CA ASP A 680 -26.34 21.71 2.25
C ASP A 680 -26.60 22.04 0.77
N ALA A 681 -26.35 23.29 0.39
CA ALA A 681 -26.73 23.86 -0.90
C ALA A 681 -26.28 23.02 -2.10
N LEU A 682 -24.99 22.74 -2.19
CA LEU A 682 -24.41 22.02 -3.32
C LEU A 682 -24.75 20.52 -3.31
N PRO A 683 -24.65 19.77 -2.19
CA PRO A 683 -25.11 18.38 -2.11
C PRO A 683 -26.57 18.16 -2.54
N LEU A 684 -27.48 19.07 -2.22
CA LEU A 684 -28.88 18.97 -2.66
C LEU A 684 -29.01 19.06 -4.18
N LEU A 685 -28.33 20.01 -4.80
CA LEU A 685 -28.32 20.18 -6.26
C LEU A 685 -27.68 18.99 -6.96
N LEU A 686 -26.56 18.48 -6.44
CA LEU A 686 -25.87 17.31 -6.98
C LEU A 686 -26.72 16.03 -6.84
N THR A 687 -27.51 15.92 -5.77
CA THR A 687 -28.50 14.86 -5.62
C THR A 687 -29.57 14.97 -6.71
N ALA A 688 -30.08 16.16 -7.00
CA ALA A 688 -31.02 16.38 -8.11
C ALA A 688 -30.41 16.07 -9.50
N VAL A 689 -29.11 16.34 -9.70
CA VAL A 689 -28.37 15.91 -10.91
C VAL A 689 -28.33 14.38 -11.01
N SER A 690 -28.01 13.70 -9.92
CA SER A 690 -27.97 12.23 -9.90
C SER A 690 -29.35 11.59 -10.08
N GLU A 691 -30.42 12.26 -9.70
CA GLU A 691 -31.82 11.83 -9.91
C GLU A 691 -32.34 12.15 -11.32
N GLY A 692 -31.55 12.87 -12.15
CA GLY A 692 -31.93 13.26 -13.50
C GLY A 692 -32.94 14.42 -13.56
N LYS A 693 -33.12 15.19 -12.47
CA LYS A 693 -34.01 16.36 -12.42
C LYS A 693 -33.38 17.61 -13.06
N MET A 694 -32.04 17.69 -13.08
CA MET A 694 -31.27 18.75 -13.74
C MET A 694 -29.91 18.23 -14.20
N THR A 695 -29.17 19.03 -14.98
CA THR A 695 -27.82 18.67 -15.46
C THR A 695 -26.72 19.38 -14.66
N MET A 696 -25.47 18.94 -14.80
CA MET A 696 -24.33 19.66 -14.20
C MET A 696 -24.15 21.05 -14.83
N GLU A 697 -24.44 21.20 -16.12
CA GLU A 697 -24.44 22.50 -16.81
C GLU A 697 -25.46 23.45 -16.20
N ASP A 698 -26.63 22.95 -15.78
CA ASP A 698 -27.64 23.76 -15.09
C ASP A 698 -27.13 24.33 -13.75
N VAL A 699 -26.32 23.56 -13.02
CA VAL A 699 -25.71 23.97 -11.75
C VAL A 699 -24.65 25.04 -12.01
N THR A 700 -23.70 24.79 -12.91
CA THR A 700 -22.66 25.78 -13.28
C THR A 700 -23.26 27.08 -13.79
N LYS A 701 -24.27 26.99 -14.65
CA LYS A 701 -24.94 28.16 -15.21
C LYS A 701 -25.59 29.03 -14.13
N ARG A 702 -26.26 28.43 -13.15
CA ARG A 702 -27.03 29.14 -12.11
C ARG A 702 -26.25 29.50 -10.85
N LEU A 703 -25.07 28.92 -10.64
CA LEU A 703 -24.19 29.23 -9.51
C LEU A 703 -22.88 29.94 -9.90
N HIS A 704 -22.56 30.07 -11.19
CA HIS A 704 -21.35 30.77 -11.65
C HIS A 704 -21.63 31.69 -12.84
N ASP A 705 -22.04 31.16 -14.00
CA ASP A 705 -22.07 31.95 -15.25
C ASP A 705 -23.10 33.10 -15.21
N ASN A 706 -24.34 32.79 -14.85
CA ASN A 706 -25.41 33.78 -14.73
C ASN A 706 -25.15 34.76 -13.58
N PRO A 707 -24.81 34.33 -12.33
CA PRO A 707 -24.41 35.26 -11.27
C PRO A 707 -23.34 36.26 -11.69
N LYS A 708 -22.27 35.77 -12.33
CA LYS A 708 -21.15 36.60 -12.80
C LYS A 708 -21.60 37.62 -13.85
N ALA A 709 -22.42 37.20 -14.81
CA ALA A 709 -22.93 38.07 -15.87
C ALA A 709 -23.97 39.09 -15.37
N ILE A 710 -24.86 38.69 -14.45
CA ILE A 710 -25.96 39.52 -13.93
C ILE A 710 -25.42 40.62 -13.01
N PHE A 711 -24.45 40.28 -12.15
CA PHE A 711 -23.91 41.18 -11.14
C PHE A 711 -22.54 41.79 -11.52
N GLU A 712 -22.06 41.55 -12.75
CA GLU A 712 -20.81 42.10 -13.31
C GLU A 712 -19.58 41.82 -12.42
N LEU A 713 -19.49 40.59 -11.92
CA LEU A 713 -18.44 40.13 -11.00
C LEU A 713 -17.14 39.80 -11.75
N HIS A 714 -16.00 39.83 -11.04
CA HIS A 714 -14.68 39.61 -11.64
C HIS A 714 -14.40 38.16 -12.03
N ASP A 715 -13.37 37.96 -12.85
CA ASP A 715 -12.90 36.64 -13.26
C ASP A 715 -12.00 36.01 -12.18
N GLN A 716 -12.26 34.75 -11.84
CA GLN A 716 -11.42 33.94 -10.95
C GLN A 716 -10.79 32.76 -11.72
N SER A 717 -9.95 33.04 -12.72
CA SER A 717 -9.40 32.03 -13.65
C SER A 717 -8.53 30.95 -13.00
N SER A 718 -7.99 31.21 -11.81
CA SER A 718 -7.16 30.29 -11.03
C SER A 718 -7.94 29.58 -9.91
N THR A 719 -9.27 29.53 -10.02
CA THR A 719 -10.16 28.94 -9.01
C THR A 719 -10.96 27.78 -9.58
N SER A 720 -11.03 26.67 -8.86
CA SER A 720 -11.78 25.47 -9.25
C SER A 720 -12.26 24.68 -8.04
N VAL A 721 -13.39 24.01 -8.17
CA VAL A 721 -14.02 23.17 -7.14
C VAL A 721 -14.08 21.74 -7.65
N GLU A 722 -13.41 20.82 -6.97
CA GLU A 722 -13.42 19.39 -7.27
C GLU A 722 -14.49 18.69 -6.42
N ILE A 723 -15.40 18.00 -7.09
CA ILE A 723 -16.61 17.42 -6.49
C ILE A 723 -16.70 15.93 -6.83
N ASP A 724 -16.95 15.11 -5.81
CA ASP A 724 -17.22 13.69 -5.96
C ASP A 724 -18.72 13.45 -6.11
N ILE A 725 -19.18 13.14 -7.32
CA ILE A 725 -20.62 13.13 -7.63
C ILE A 725 -21.31 11.86 -7.14
N ASP A 726 -20.70 10.69 -7.37
CA ASP A 726 -21.40 9.41 -7.26
C ASP A 726 -21.31 8.77 -5.87
N ARG A 727 -20.82 9.49 -4.86
CA ARG A 727 -20.68 8.96 -3.51
C ARG A 727 -21.95 9.24 -2.71
N PRO A 728 -22.84 8.25 -2.49
CA PRO A 728 -23.95 8.43 -1.58
C PRO A 728 -23.44 8.46 -0.15
N TYR A 729 -23.94 9.38 0.66
CA TYR A 729 -23.75 9.38 2.10
C TYR A 729 -25.06 9.79 2.79
N VAL A 730 -25.28 9.25 3.98
CA VAL A 730 -26.42 9.66 4.82
C VAL A 730 -25.96 10.86 5.64
N LEU A 731 -26.61 12.01 5.48
CA LEU A 731 -26.26 13.22 6.22
C LEU A 731 -26.40 12.95 7.73
N GLN A 732 -25.28 13.02 8.45
CA GLN A 732 -25.24 12.82 9.90
C GLN A 732 -25.47 14.14 10.64
N VAL A 733 -25.82 14.05 11.92
CA VAL A 733 -25.87 15.23 12.81
C VAL A 733 -24.46 15.82 12.90
N GLY A 734 -24.28 17.05 12.43
CA GLY A 734 -23.03 17.81 12.52
C GLY A 734 -23.14 18.99 13.48
N ASP A 735 -22.10 19.83 13.52
CA ASP A 735 -22.04 21.05 14.37
C ASP A 735 -23.09 22.10 13.96
N VAL A 736 -23.49 22.09 12.69
CA VAL A 736 -24.51 22.98 12.12
C VAL A 736 -25.78 22.17 11.90
N TRP A 737 -26.89 22.68 12.41
CA TRP A 737 -28.20 22.06 12.21
C TRP A 737 -28.58 22.01 10.73
N SER A 738 -29.22 20.92 10.30
CA SER A 738 -29.76 20.78 8.94
C SER A 738 -31.10 20.03 8.96
N PRO A 739 -32.11 20.46 8.18
CA PRO A 739 -33.38 19.76 8.08
C PRO A 739 -33.29 18.45 7.27
N PHE A 740 -32.13 18.17 6.65
CA PHE A 740 -31.93 17.01 5.77
C PHE A 740 -31.20 15.84 6.46
N VAL A 741 -30.91 15.93 7.76
CA VAL A 741 -30.25 14.85 8.52
C VAL A 741 -31.04 13.55 8.37
N GLY A 742 -30.33 12.46 8.08
CA GLY A 742 -30.90 11.15 7.78
C GLY A 742 -31.29 10.92 6.32
N ARG A 743 -31.29 11.94 5.45
CA ARG A 743 -31.45 11.75 4.01
C ARG A 743 -30.14 11.29 3.36
N THR A 744 -30.25 10.46 2.33
CA THR A 744 -29.11 10.08 1.48
C THR A 744 -28.86 11.18 0.46
N LEU A 745 -27.74 11.88 0.60
CA LEU A 745 -27.27 12.88 -0.36
C LEU A 745 -26.19 12.27 -1.26
N ARG A 746 -26.01 12.85 -2.44
CA ARG A 746 -24.94 12.52 -3.39
C ARG A 746 -24.19 13.80 -3.74
N GLY A 747 -22.88 13.72 -3.89
CA GLY A 747 -22.07 14.91 -4.12
C GLY A 747 -21.42 15.44 -2.85
N SER A 748 -20.09 15.51 -2.82
CA SER A 748 -19.33 16.22 -1.79
C SER A 748 -18.18 17.00 -2.41
N VAL A 749 -17.88 18.17 -1.84
CA VAL A 749 -16.68 18.94 -2.22
C VAL A 749 -15.46 18.23 -1.64
N SER A 750 -14.56 17.79 -2.51
CA SER A 750 -13.27 17.21 -2.08
C SER A 750 -12.18 18.28 -2.01
N ARG A 751 -12.11 19.19 -2.98
CA ARG A 751 -11.06 20.21 -3.00
C ARG A 751 -11.54 21.54 -3.55
N VAL A 752 -11.06 22.63 -2.96
CA VAL A 752 -11.27 23.98 -3.50
C VAL A 752 -9.92 24.63 -3.73
N MET A 753 -9.62 24.90 -5.00
CA MET A 753 -8.51 25.74 -5.41
C MET A 753 -9.01 27.18 -5.49
N PHE A 754 -8.34 28.11 -4.82
CA PHE A 754 -8.65 29.53 -4.83
C PHE A 754 -7.35 30.31 -5.02
N GLN A 755 -7.32 31.27 -5.95
CA GLN A 755 -6.12 32.03 -6.30
C GLN A 755 -4.88 31.13 -6.59
N GLY A 756 -5.09 29.96 -7.23
CA GLY A 756 -4.03 29.00 -7.56
C GLY A 756 -3.50 28.14 -6.40
N HIS A 757 -4.06 28.28 -5.19
CA HIS A 757 -3.66 27.51 -4.00
C HIS A 757 -4.82 26.66 -3.49
N THR A 758 -4.54 25.54 -2.81
CA THR A 758 -5.59 24.75 -2.14
C THR A 758 -6.08 25.52 -0.91
N ALA A 759 -7.34 25.92 -0.91
CA ALA A 759 -7.99 26.61 0.22
C ALA A 759 -8.76 25.64 1.13
N CYS A 760 -9.35 24.58 0.55
CA CYS A 760 -10.07 23.54 1.28
C CYS A 760 -9.71 22.17 0.71
N LEU A 761 -9.53 21.17 1.59
CA LEU A 761 -9.33 19.76 1.24
C LEU A 761 -10.16 18.89 2.20
N ASP A 762 -10.98 18.01 1.63
CA ASP A 762 -11.88 17.08 2.34
C ASP A 762 -12.77 17.75 3.41
N GLY A 763 -13.22 18.98 3.15
CA GLY A 763 -14.06 19.78 4.04
C GLY A 763 -13.30 20.61 5.07
N GLU A 764 -11.98 20.46 5.18
CA GLU A 764 -11.14 21.28 6.07
C GLU A 764 -10.52 22.46 5.33
N VAL A 765 -10.78 23.67 5.83
CA VAL A 765 -10.17 24.91 5.33
C VAL A 765 -8.75 25.03 5.88
N LEU A 766 -7.76 25.11 4.98
CA LEU A 766 -6.35 25.25 5.34
C LEU A 766 -6.07 26.65 5.91
N LEU A 767 -5.34 26.72 7.04
CA LEU A 767 -5.03 27.98 7.73
C LEU A 767 -4.16 28.93 6.89
N ASP A 768 -3.29 28.36 6.04
CA ASP A 768 -2.39 29.10 5.15
C ASP A 768 -3.02 29.41 3.77
N GLY A 769 -4.34 29.21 3.64
CA GLY A 769 -5.08 29.51 2.42
C GLY A 769 -5.08 31.01 2.07
N PRO A 770 -5.20 31.35 0.77
CA PRO A 770 -5.29 32.75 0.35
C PRO A 770 -6.51 33.44 0.94
N ARG A 771 -6.35 34.73 1.27
CA ARG A 771 -7.45 35.57 1.78
C ARG A 771 -8.26 36.15 0.64
N GLY A 772 -9.57 36.26 0.86
CA GLY A 772 -10.49 36.91 -0.05
C GLY A 772 -10.34 38.44 -0.06
N SER A 773 -10.72 39.06 -1.17
CA SER A 773 -10.67 40.51 -1.37
C SER A 773 -12.06 41.14 -1.43
N ASP A 774 -12.14 42.42 -1.02
CA ASP A 774 -13.35 43.24 -1.22
C ASP A 774 -13.45 43.67 -2.69
N MET A 775 -14.46 43.16 -3.37
CA MET A 775 -14.74 43.42 -4.79
C MET A 775 -15.96 44.33 -4.97
N SER A 776 -16.35 45.08 -3.94
CA SER A 776 -17.51 45.98 -3.96
C SER A 776 -17.39 47.14 -4.95
N SER A 777 -16.16 47.57 -5.24
CA SER A 777 -15.85 48.65 -6.20
C SER A 777 -15.53 48.15 -7.61
N HIS A 778 -15.54 46.83 -7.86
CA HIS A 778 -15.21 46.28 -9.17
C HIS A 778 -16.30 46.63 -10.20
N LEU A 779 -15.90 47.05 -11.40
CA LEU A 779 -16.76 47.31 -12.54
C LEU A 779 -16.09 46.81 -13.82
N ILE A 780 -16.82 46.03 -14.62
CA ILE A 780 -16.37 45.64 -15.95
C ILE A 780 -16.62 46.83 -16.90
N HIS A 781 -15.56 47.49 -17.39
CA HIS A 781 -15.72 48.53 -18.41
C HIS A 781 -16.37 47.91 -19.68
N PRO A 782 -17.45 48.52 -20.24
CA PRO A 782 -18.02 48.04 -21.50
C PRO A 782 -16.97 48.14 -22.61
N LEU A 783 -16.70 47.03 -23.31
CA LEU A 783 -16.02 47.05 -24.60
C LEU A 783 -16.83 47.91 -25.57
N ALA A 784 -16.23 49.00 -26.06
CA ALA A 784 -16.86 49.90 -27.03
C ALA A 784 -17.24 49.15 -28.31
N THR A 785 -18.52 48.82 -28.47
CA THR A 785 -19.10 48.35 -29.73
C THR A 785 -19.39 49.53 -30.65
N VAL A 786 -18.69 49.53 -31.78
CA VAL A 786 -18.83 50.42 -32.93
C VAL A 786 -20.25 50.35 -33.51
N ALA A 787 -20.96 51.48 -33.54
CA ALA A 787 -22.11 51.71 -34.41
C ALA A 787 -22.29 53.23 -34.63
N GLY A 788 -22.02 53.70 -35.85
CA GLY A 788 -22.15 55.11 -36.22
C GLY A 788 -21.88 55.29 -37.70
N SER A 789 -22.86 54.95 -38.53
CA SER A 789 -22.89 55.22 -39.96
C SER A 789 -22.98 56.72 -40.24
N THR A 790 -21.96 57.34 -40.83
CA THR A 790 -22.09 58.57 -41.62
C THR A 790 -20.98 58.70 -42.68
N SER A 791 -21.43 58.65 -43.94
CA SER A 791 -20.93 59.33 -45.16
C SER A 791 -19.49 59.10 -45.67
N PRO A 792 -19.31 58.81 -46.98
CA PRO A 792 -18.00 58.56 -47.57
C PRO A 792 -17.36 59.85 -48.10
N VAL A 793 -16.08 60.08 -47.81
CA VAL A 793 -15.19 60.86 -48.68
C VAL A 793 -13.82 60.20 -48.73
N ILE A 794 -13.32 60.14 -49.95
CA ILE A 794 -12.24 59.34 -50.52
C ILE A 794 -10.84 59.95 -50.26
N GLN A 795 -9.82 59.08 -50.41
CA GLN A 795 -8.43 59.30 -50.88
C GLN A 795 -7.26 59.20 -49.86
N PRO A 796 -6.05 58.73 -50.27
CA PRO A 796 -5.63 57.34 -50.03
C PRO A 796 -4.15 57.16 -49.65
N GLN A 797 -3.77 55.90 -49.36
CA GLN A 797 -2.44 55.24 -49.48
C GLN A 797 -1.28 55.79 -48.61
N VAL A 798 -0.51 54.94 -47.92
CA VAL A 798 0.59 54.11 -48.48
C VAL A 798 1.02 53.08 -47.41
N GLU A 799 1.41 51.91 -47.93
CA GLU A 799 1.72 50.63 -47.30
C GLU A 799 3.13 50.52 -46.66
N SER A 800 3.32 49.55 -45.76
CA SER A 800 4.35 48.48 -45.92
C SER A 800 4.19 47.33 -44.89
N PRO A 801 4.17 46.04 -45.29
CA PRO A 801 3.97 44.85 -44.43
C PRO A 801 5.13 43.83 -44.42
N MET A 802 5.16 42.91 -43.43
CA MET A 802 5.72 41.53 -43.40
C MET A 802 5.38 40.93 -41.99
N ASP A 803 4.87 39.73 -41.73
CA ASP A 803 4.76 38.47 -42.49
C ASP A 803 3.60 37.59 -41.97
N ARG A 804 3.01 36.79 -42.88
CA ARG A 804 1.91 35.80 -42.67
C ARG A 804 2.34 34.41 -43.17
N ARG A 805 1.89 33.35 -42.49
CA ARG A 805 1.46 32.04 -43.07
C ARG A 805 0.41 31.42 -42.12
N THR A 806 -0.91 31.63 -42.22
CA THR A 806 -1.98 31.09 -43.10
C THR A 806 -2.22 29.58 -43.10
N SER A 807 -3.42 29.23 -42.65
CA SER A 807 -4.23 28.02 -42.93
C SER A 807 -4.77 28.00 -44.37
N VAL A 808 -5.39 26.88 -44.80
CA VAL A 808 -6.77 26.69 -45.36
C VAL A 808 -6.81 25.41 -46.23
N LEU A 809 -7.98 24.74 -46.28
CA LEU A 809 -8.56 23.84 -47.32
C LEU A 809 -8.48 22.33 -46.95
N ASP A 810 -9.52 21.48 -47.10
CA ASP A 810 -10.81 21.62 -47.77
C ASP A 810 -11.79 20.49 -47.38
N ASN A 811 -13.08 20.73 -47.61
CA ASN A 811 -14.19 19.77 -47.55
C ASN A 811 -14.09 18.68 -48.64
N ARG A 812 -14.52 17.43 -48.36
CA ARG A 812 -15.48 16.67 -49.20
C ARG A 812 -15.90 15.30 -48.63
N ARG A 813 -17.22 15.09 -48.71
CA ARG A 813 -18.07 13.92 -48.38
C ARG A 813 -17.73 12.64 -49.17
N VAL A 814 -18.01 11.46 -48.60
CA VAL A 814 -18.90 10.42 -49.19
C VAL A 814 -19.56 9.59 -48.07
N SER A 815 -20.86 9.39 -48.21
CA SER A 815 -21.80 8.61 -47.39
C SER A 815 -22.16 7.26 -48.03
N VAL A 816 -22.40 6.21 -47.24
CA VAL A 816 -23.34 5.09 -47.53
C VAL A 816 -23.80 4.52 -46.17
N SER A 817 -25.00 4.86 -45.67
CA SER A 817 -26.29 4.10 -45.70
C SER A 817 -26.28 2.78 -44.91
N ALA A 818 -27.30 2.29 -44.22
CA ALA A 818 -28.59 2.77 -43.69
C ALA A 818 -29.25 1.55 -43.02
N ARG A 819 -29.92 1.71 -41.87
CA ARG A 819 -31.32 1.28 -41.60
C ARG A 819 -31.64 1.13 -40.09
N SER A 820 -32.40 2.10 -39.64
CA SER A 820 -33.34 2.18 -38.52
C SER A 820 -34.46 1.12 -38.53
N ARG A 821 -34.99 0.75 -37.33
CA ARG A 821 -36.43 0.72 -36.95
C ARG A 821 -36.65 0.28 -35.46
N PRO A 822 -37.82 0.55 -34.82
CA PRO A 822 -37.87 1.36 -33.58
C PRO A 822 -38.59 0.72 -32.37
N ILE A 823 -38.44 1.40 -31.22
CA ILE A 823 -39.33 1.60 -30.05
C ILE A 823 -40.58 0.70 -29.95
N VAL A 824 -40.68 -0.05 -28.84
CA VAL A 824 -41.96 -0.43 -28.21
C VAL A 824 -41.89 -0.18 -26.69
N ARG A 825 -42.95 0.48 -26.21
CA ARG A 825 -43.24 0.94 -24.84
C ARG A 825 -43.67 -0.20 -23.88
N ALA A 826 -43.32 0.02 -22.61
CA ALA A 826 -44.11 -0.14 -21.37
C ALA A 826 -44.72 -1.50 -20.99
N ARG A 827 -44.41 -1.95 -19.76
CA ARG A 827 -45.35 -1.96 -18.62
C ARG A 827 -44.62 -2.20 -17.28
N PRO A 828 -45.05 -1.54 -16.18
CA PRO A 828 -44.53 -1.75 -14.82
C PRO A 828 -45.28 -2.90 -14.13
N MET A 829 -44.66 -3.52 -13.11
CA MET A 829 -45.41 -4.39 -12.19
C MET A 829 -45.04 -4.03 -10.76
N GLU A 830 -46.00 -3.37 -10.12
CA GLU A 830 -46.12 -3.08 -8.69
C GLU A 830 -46.56 -4.32 -7.89
N GLU A 831 -46.18 -4.27 -6.60
CA GLU A 831 -46.89 -4.77 -5.41
C GLU A 831 -47.09 -6.27 -5.16
N LEU A 832 -46.60 -6.71 -4.00
CA LEU A 832 -47.39 -7.36 -2.94
C LEU A 832 -46.60 -7.40 -1.60
N LEU A 833 -47.01 -6.54 -0.67
CA LEU A 833 -46.76 -6.55 0.79
C LEU A 833 -47.72 -7.56 1.50
N PRO A 834 -47.85 -7.61 2.85
CA PRO A 834 -46.89 -7.82 3.95
C PRO A 834 -47.40 -8.86 5.00
N ALA A 835 -46.61 -9.21 6.04
CA ALA A 835 -47.17 -9.60 7.36
C ALA A 835 -46.14 -9.57 8.52
N PRO A 836 -46.52 -9.16 9.76
CA PRO A 836 -45.62 -8.88 10.89
C PRO A 836 -45.75 -9.87 12.09
N ALA A 837 -44.75 -9.90 12.98
CA ALA A 837 -44.85 -10.29 14.42
C ALA A 837 -43.48 -10.11 15.12
N THR A 838 -43.24 -9.04 15.89
CA THR A 838 -43.38 -8.94 17.37
C THR A 838 -42.60 -9.98 18.19
N ALA A 839 -41.50 -9.56 18.87
CA ALA A 839 -41.35 -9.61 20.34
C ALA A 839 -39.91 -9.28 20.86
N THR A 840 -39.86 -8.25 21.73
CA THR A 840 -39.00 -8.07 22.94
C THR A 840 -37.47 -7.97 22.79
N SER A 841 -36.82 -6.79 22.80
CA SER A 841 -36.47 -5.87 23.94
C SER A 841 -35.21 -6.30 24.74
N PRO A 842 -34.46 -5.38 25.39
CA PRO A 842 -33.57 -4.34 24.81
C PRO A 842 -32.16 -4.38 25.49
N ILE A 843 -31.18 -3.58 25.02
CA ILE A 843 -30.08 -2.92 25.79
C ILE A 843 -29.19 -2.14 24.79
N LEU A 844 -29.26 -0.81 24.86
CA LEU A 844 -28.25 0.19 24.43
C LEU A 844 -27.12 0.23 25.50
N PRO A 845 -25.90 0.82 25.30
CA PRO A 845 -25.64 2.02 24.50
C PRO A 845 -24.23 2.12 23.84
N ASN A 846 -23.97 3.31 23.28
CA ASN A 846 -22.67 3.97 23.01
C ASN A 846 -22.14 3.99 21.57
N VAL A 847 -22.52 5.11 20.93
CA VAL A 847 -21.72 5.96 20.04
C VAL A 847 -20.28 6.10 20.54
N ALA A 848 -19.30 5.81 19.68
CA ALA A 848 -17.90 6.21 19.86
C ALA A 848 -17.32 6.66 18.50
N PRO A 849 -16.47 7.70 18.48
CA PRO A 849 -16.13 8.47 17.29
C PRO A 849 -15.10 7.77 16.40
N LEU A 850 -14.97 8.27 15.17
CA LEU A 850 -13.94 7.98 14.17
C LEU A 850 -12.64 7.41 14.76
N TYR A 851 -12.53 6.08 14.75
CA TYR A 851 -11.30 5.40 15.10
C TYR A 851 -10.35 5.50 13.91
N GLN A 852 -9.28 6.27 14.08
CA GLN A 852 -8.00 5.97 13.47
C GLN A 852 -7.74 4.46 13.59
N PRO A 853 -7.24 3.78 12.55
CA PRO A 853 -6.93 2.36 12.65
C PRO A 853 -5.86 2.18 13.74
N GLN A 854 -6.29 1.86 14.97
CA GLN A 854 -5.39 1.37 15.99
C GLN A 854 -4.76 0.09 15.45
N PRO A 855 -3.44 -0.08 15.61
CA PRO A 855 -2.78 -1.31 15.20
C PRO A 855 -3.50 -2.48 15.89
N GLN A 856 -4.16 -3.33 15.10
CA GLN A 856 -4.86 -4.52 15.59
C GLN A 856 -3.94 -5.23 16.59
N SER A 857 -4.45 -5.50 17.80
CA SER A 857 -3.72 -6.17 18.86
C SER A 857 -2.98 -7.37 18.29
N THR A 858 -1.66 -7.29 18.30
CA THR A 858 -0.76 -8.18 17.56
C THR A 858 -0.71 -9.60 18.12
N ILE A 859 -1.26 -9.82 19.32
CA ILE A 859 -1.14 -11.05 20.12
C ILE A 859 -2.47 -11.82 20.08
N SER A 860 -2.41 -13.14 19.85
CA SER A 860 -3.62 -13.98 19.82
C SER A 860 -4.31 -14.02 21.21
N PRO A 861 -5.65 -13.98 21.28
CA PRO A 861 -6.38 -14.09 22.56
C PRO A 861 -6.07 -15.39 23.32
N SER A 862 -5.80 -16.49 22.60
CA SER A 862 -5.36 -17.77 23.15
C SER A 862 -4.03 -17.65 23.88
N LEU A 863 -3.06 -16.94 23.31
CA LEU A 863 -1.75 -16.71 23.94
C LEU A 863 -1.88 -15.87 25.20
N LEU A 864 -2.69 -14.80 25.20
CA LEU A 864 -2.96 -14.00 26.40
C LEU A 864 -3.57 -14.84 27.54
N SER A 865 -4.52 -15.73 27.22
CA SER A 865 -5.14 -16.64 28.20
C SER A 865 -4.14 -17.63 28.82
N LEU A 866 -3.27 -18.22 27.99
CA LEU A 866 -2.22 -19.13 28.46
C LEU A 866 -1.18 -18.43 29.34
N LEU A 867 -0.82 -17.19 29.02
CA LEU A 867 0.11 -16.39 29.82
C LEU A 867 -0.52 -15.98 31.17
N ALA A 868 -1.81 -15.63 31.19
CA ALA A 868 -2.52 -15.26 32.41
C ALA A 868 -2.62 -16.41 33.44
N SER A 869 -2.70 -17.66 32.96
CA SER A 869 -2.82 -18.88 33.77
C SER A 869 -1.49 -19.60 34.04
N SER A 870 -0.36 -18.93 33.82
CA SER A 870 0.98 -19.53 33.89
C SER A 870 1.33 -20.10 35.28
N PRO A 871 1.75 -21.39 35.37
CA PRO A 871 2.29 -21.97 36.61
C PRO A 871 3.71 -21.46 36.95
N PHE A 872 4.36 -20.73 36.03
CA PHE A 872 5.71 -20.17 36.19
C PHE A 872 5.71 -18.75 36.77
N LYS A 873 4.54 -18.11 36.85
CA LYS A 873 4.34 -16.71 37.24
C LYS A 873 5.12 -16.32 38.49
N ASN A 874 6.07 -15.39 38.36
CA ASN A 874 6.94 -14.88 39.42
C ASN A 874 7.66 -15.95 40.26
N ARG A 875 7.94 -17.14 39.70
CA ARG A 875 8.67 -18.22 40.39
C ARG A 875 10.09 -18.37 39.84
N HIS A 876 11.03 -18.74 40.70
CA HIS A 876 12.38 -19.11 40.27
C HIS A 876 12.36 -20.44 39.48
N VAL A 877 13.10 -20.48 38.38
CA VAL A 877 13.30 -21.66 37.51
C VAL A 877 14.68 -22.24 37.82
N LEU A 878 14.77 -23.07 38.86
CA LEU A 878 16.03 -23.56 39.44
C LEU A 878 16.37 -24.99 39.04
N SER A 879 15.37 -25.87 38.99
CA SER A 879 15.54 -27.30 38.70
C SER A 879 14.40 -27.82 37.83
N VAL A 880 14.68 -28.85 37.03
CA VAL A 880 13.66 -29.56 36.26
C VAL A 880 12.60 -30.23 37.15
N ASN A 881 12.95 -30.56 38.40
CA ASN A 881 12.05 -31.21 39.35
C ASN A 881 10.93 -30.29 39.86
N GLN A 882 10.96 -28.99 39.56
CA GLN A 882 9.89 -28.05 39.93
C GLN A 882 8.65 -28.14 39.02
N TYR A 883 8.75 -28.89 37.92
CA TYR A 883 7.75 -28.89 36.86
C TYR A 883 7.22 -30.28 36.57
N THR A 884 5.90 -30.35 36.35
CA THR A 884 5.19 -31.56 35.95
C THR A 884 5.07 -31.64 34.43
N ARG A 885 4.61 -32.79 33.92
CA ARG A 885 4.28 -32.95 32.50
C ARG A 885 3.27 -31.91 31.98
N GLN A 886 2.32 -31.49 32.83
CA GLN A 886 1.31 -30.50 32.46
C GLN A 886 1.92 -29.10 32.32
N ASP A 887 2.83 -28.72 33.22
CA ASP A 887 3.54 -27.43 33.15
C ASP A 887 4.39 -27.33 31.88
N LEU A 888 5.08 -28.42 31.52
CA LEU A 888 5.84 -28.53 30.28
C LEU A 888 4.93 -28.45 29.04
N HIS A 889 3.73 -29.02 29.10
CA HIS A 889 2.76 -28.91 28.01
C HIS A 889 2.36 -27.45 27.76
N ILE A 890 2.09 -26.67 28.81
CA ILE A 890 1.79 -25.23 28.71
C ILE A 890 2.99 -24.48 28.11
N LEU A 891 4.20 -24.70 28.63
CA LEU A 891 5.43 -24.09 28.12
C LEU A 891 5.62 -24.33 26.62
N PHE A 892 5.40 -25.56 26.16
CA PHE A 892 5.59 -25.93 24.76
C PHE A 892 4.46 -25.40 23.87
N THR A 893 3.22 -25.33 24.35
CA THR A 893 2.12 -24.70 23.60
C THR A 893 2.35 -23.20 23.41
N VAL A 894 2.81 -22.50 24.45
CA VAL A 894 3.21 -21.08 24.35
C VAL A 894 4.41 -20.91 23.41
N ALA A 895 5.42 -21.80 23.47
CA ALA A 895 6.56 -21.74 22.56
C ALA A 895 6.15 -21.90 21.10
N GLN A 896 5.16 -22.76 20.81
CA GLN A 896 4.65 -22.94 19.46
C GLN A 896 3.86 -21.73 18.95
N GLU A 897 2.99 -21.14 19.78
CA GLU A 897 2.28 -19.89 19.45
C GLU A 897 3.28 -18.75 19.21
N MET A 898 4.33 -18.64 20.03
CA MET A 898 5.37 -17.63 19.86
C MET A 898 6.21 -17.83 18.60
N ARG A 899 6.53 -19.08 18.23
CA ARG A 899 7.17 -19.39 16.95
C ARG A 899 6.34 -18.87 15.78
N LEU A 900 5.04 -19.14 15.77
CA LEU A 900 4.13 -18.68 14.72
C LEU A 900 3.98 -17.14 14.72
N GLY A 901 3.86 -16.52 15.90
CA GLY A 901 3.75 -15.07 16.03
C GLY A 901 5.00 -14.32 15.56
N VAL A 902 6.19 -14.80 15.96
CA VAL A 902 7.48 -14.23 15.56
C VAL A 902 7.74 -14.38 14.06
N GLN A 903 7.32 -15.51 13.46
CA GLN A 903 7.42 -15.68 12.00
C GLN A 903 6.52 -14.70 11.23
N ARG A 904 5.39 -14.26 11.81
CA ARG A 904 4.46 -13.32 11.18
C ARG A 904 4.86 -11.85 11.38
N GLN A 905 5.31 -11.46 12.57
CA GLN A 905 5.48 -10.05 12.96
C GLN A 905 6.92 -9.66 13.34
N GLY A 906 7.81 -10.63 13.56
CA GLY A 906 9.18 -10.41 14.03
C GLY A 906 9.30 -10.16 15.54
N ILE A 907 8.57 -9.19 16.08
CA ILE A 907 8.56 -8.82 17.52
C ILE A 907 7.13 -8.93 18.08
N LEU A 908 6.97 -9.58 19.23
CA LEU A 908 5.71 -9.72 19.96
C LEU A 908 5.82 -8.93 21.27
N PRO A 909 5.28 -7.69 21.39
CA PRO A 909 5.56 -6.78 22.50
C PRO A 909 4.86 -7.15 23.83
N ILE A 910 5.03 -8.40 24.29
CA ILE A 910 4.42 -8.97 25.50
C ILE A 910 5.10 -8.48 26.78
N LEU A 911 6.41 -8.21 26.73
CA LEU A 911 7.26 -7.81 27.86
C LEU A 911 7.86 -6.40 27.68
N GLN A 912 7.17 -5.50 26.97
CA GLN A 912 7.71 -4.19 26.55
C GLN A 912 8.30 -3.33 27.69
N SER A 913 7.79 -3.51 28.91
CA SER A 913 8.20 -2.75 30.11
C SER A 913 9.08 -3.54 31.08
N ARG A 914 9.59 -4.71 30.69
CA ARG A 914 10.39 -5.59 31.57
C ARG A 914 11.88 -5.55 31.17
N VAL A 915 12.75 -5.72 32.17
CA VAL A 915 14.21 -5.75 32.02
C VAL A 915 14.76 -7.09 32.51
N LEU A 916 15.51 -7.79 31.67
CA LEU A 916 16.18 -9.06 32.01
C LEU A 916 17.68 -8.84 32.26
N CYS A 917 18.15 -9.10 33.47
CA CYS A 917 19.59 -9.14 33.75
C CYS A 917 20.15 -10.52 33.41
N THR A 918 21.29 -10.57 32.72
CA THR A 918 21.97 -11.84 32.40
C THR A 918 23.38 -11.83 33.00
N MET A 919 23.71 -12.85 33.79
CA MET A 919 25.00 -12.97 34.48
C MET A 919 25.59 -14.37 34.24
N PHE A 920 26.67 -14.41 33.47
CA PHE A 920 27.29 -15.65 33.00
C PHE A 920 28.74 -15.72 33.48
N TYR A 921 28.99 -16.52 34.51
CA TYR A 921 30.35 -16.82 35.00
C TYR A 921 31.02 -17.92 34.18
N GLU A 922 30.23 -18.79 33.54
CA GLU A 922 30.70 -19.70 32.49
C GLU A 922 30.27 -19.15 31.11
N PRO A 923 31.22 -18.85 30.20
CA PRO A 923 30.89 -18.32 28.87
C PRO A 923 29.96 -19.25 28.08
N SER A 924 28.91 -18.69 27.46
CA SER A 924 28.01 -19.45 26.58
C SER A 924 27.29 -18.54 25.58
N THR A 925 27.82 -18.44 24.35
CA THR A 925 27.20 -17.65 23.26
C THR A 925 25.78 -18.10 22.96
N ARG A 926 25.54 -19.42 22.88
CA ARG A 926 24.21 -19.97 22.56
C ARG A 926 23.18 -19.61 23.62
N THR A 927 23.54 -19.70 24.90
CA THR A 927 22.60 -19.47 26.00
C THR A 927 22.37 -17.97 26.20
N SER A 928 23.44 -17.16 26.28
CA SER A 928 23.31 -15.72 26.51
C SER A 928 22.57 -15.03 25.36
N ALA A 929 23.01 -15.22 24.11
CA ALA A 929 22.43 -14.54 22.94
C ALA A 929 20.97 -14.93 22.70
N SER A 930 20.58 -16.17 23.04
CA SER A 930 19.18 -16.59 22.90
C SER A 930 18.25 -16.01 23.96
N PHE A 931 18.71 -15.80 25.20
CA PHE A 931 17.90 -15.11 26.22
C PHE A 931 17.80 -13.62 25.91
N ASP A 932 18.89 -13.03 25.43
CA ASP A 932 18.90 -11.65 24.95
C ASP A 932 17.93 -11.44 23.78
N ALA A 933 18.08 -12.26 22.72
CA ALA A 933 17.16 -12.22 21.58
C ALA A 933 15.72 -12.58 21.96
N ALA A 934 15.49 -13.50 22.90
CA ALA A 934 14.15 -13.83 23.38
C ALA A 934 13.49 -12.63 24.07
N MET A 935 14.20 -11.96 24.97
CA MET A 935 13.66 -10.79 25.67
C MET A 935 13.40 -9.63 24.70
N GLN A 936 14.33 -9.34 23.78
CA GLN A 936 14.16 -8.29 22.77
C GLN A 936 13.01 -8.58 21.80
N ARG A 937 12.83 -9.84 21.36
CA ARG A 937 11.68 -10.23 20.54
C ARG A 937 10.36 -10.21 21.30
N LEU A 938 10.38 -10.25 22.63
CA LEU A 938 9.21 -10.00 23.47
C LEU A 938 8.95 -8.50 23.73
N GLY A 939 9.75 -7.60 23.14
CA GLY A 939 9.69 -6.15 23.34
C GLY A 939 10.42 -5.65 24.58
N GLY A 940 10.93 -6.54 25.43
CA GLY A 940 11.66 -6.18 26.64
C GLY A 940 13.09 -5.74 26.38
N ARG A 941 13.79 -5.33 27.45
CA ARG A 941 15.20 -4.93 27.41
C ARG A 941 16.06 -5.89 28.22
N THR A 942 17.35 -5.92 27.93
CA THR A 942 18.32 -6.75 28.65
C THR A 942 19.47 -5.92 29.18
N ILE A 943 20.08 -6.41 30.26
CA ILE A 943 21.34 -5.90 30.80
C ILE A 943 22.28 -7.10 30.91
N ALA A 944 23.29 -7.15 30.04
CA ALA A 944 24.32 -8.18 30.07
C ALA A 944 25.45 -7.78 31.02
N ILE A 945 25.63 -8.53 32.11
CA ILE A 945 26.67 -8.29 33.09
C ILE A 945 27.91 -9.07 32.67
N ASN A 946 28.91 -8.34 32.16
CA ASN A 946 30.21 -8.92 31.86
C ASN A 946 30.98 -9.16 33.16
N THR A 947 31.12 -10.41 33.56
CA THR A 947 31.81 -10.84 34.78
C THR A 947 33.31 -10.52 34.79
N ASP A 948 33.91 -10.24 33.62
CA ASP A 948 35.31 -9.77 33.50
C ASP A 948 35.47 -8.29 33.89
N HIS A 949 34.39 -7.51 33.90
CA HIS A 949 34.37 -6.09 34.25
C HIS A 949 33.50 -5.77 35.46
N SER A 950 32.88 -6.78 36.09
CA SER A 950 32.00 -6.59 37.23
C SER A 950 32.75 -6.64 38.57
N SER A 951 32.11 -6.19 39.64
CA SER A 951 32.67 -6.23 41.01
C SER A 951 33.05 -7.64 41.48
N THR A 952 32.64 -8.70 40.77
CA THR A 952 33.13 -10.07 40.98
C THR A 952 34.66 -10.17 40.89
N GLN A 953 35.32 -9.37 40.04
CA GLN A 953 36.78 -9.30 39.96
C GLN A 953 37.42 -8.71 41.23
N LYS A 954 36.66 -7.90 41.99
CA LYS A 954 37.07 -7.37 43.29
C LYS A 954 36.69 -8.29 44.46
N GLY A 955 36.08 -9.44 44.17
CA GLY A 955 35.62 -10.40 45.18
C GLY A 955 34.20 -10.16 45.71
N GLU A 956 33.34 -9.43 44.99
CA GLU A 956 31.92 -9.32 45.38
C GLU A 956 31.25 -10.70 45.44
N SER A 957 30.50 -10.93 46.52
CA SER A 957 29.84 -12.22 46.74
C SER A 957 28.66 -12.40 45.77
N LEU A 958 28.39 -13.64 45.34
CA LEU A 958 27.22 -13.94 44.51
C LEU A 958 25.90 -13.41 45.13
N PRO A 959 25.64 -13.56 46.45
CA PRO A 959 24.49 -12.93 47.10
C PRO A 959 24.37 -11.42 46.87
N ASP A 960 25.47 -10.67 46.97
CA ASP A 960 25.47 -9.22 46.83
C ASP A 960 25.28 -8.79 45.37
N SER A 961 25.92 -9.48 44.43
CA SER A 961 25.69 -9.27 43.00
C SER A 961 24.22 -9.54 42.63
N ILE A 962 23.63 -10.64 43.13
CA ILE A 962 22.24 -10.99 42.85
C ILE A 962 21.26 -9.98 43.44
N ARG A 963 21.49 -9.51 44.67
CA ARG A 963 20.68 -8.43 45.26
C ARG A 963 20.75 -7.16 44.44
N THR A 964 21.95 -6.78 43.99
CA THR A 964 22.17 -5.60 43.15
C THR A 964 21.40 -5.71 41.84
N LEU A 965 21.49 -6.85 41.14
CA LEU A 965 20.75 -7.08 39.89
C LEU A 965 19.24 -7.15 40.09
N GLY A 966 18.79 -7.71 41.21
CA GLY A 966 17.38 -7.74 41.58
C GLY A 966 16.77 -6.36 41.87
N CYS A 967 17.58 -5.33 42.08
CA CYS A 967 17.13 -3.94 42.15
C CYS A 967 16.97 -3.27 40.77
N TYR A 968 17.55 -3.83 39.71
CA TYR A 968 17.60 -3.20 38.37
C TYR A 968 16.81 -3.95 37.29
N GLY A 969 16.62 -5.26 37.44
CA GLY A 969 15.89 -6.09 36.50
C GLY A 969 14.69 -6.80 37.12
N ASP A 970 13.73 -7.19 36.29
CA ASP A 970 12.55 -7.97 36.67
C ASP A 970 12.83 -9.48 36.78
N ALA A 971 13.96 -9.95 36.25
CA ALA A 971 14.47 -11.32 36.43
C ALA A 971 15.97 -11.39 36.17
N VAL A 972 16.62 -12.43 36.69
CA VAL A 972 18.06 -12.69 36.48
C VAL A 972 18.26 -14.08 35.88
N VAL A 973 18.91 -14.17 34.71
CA VAL A 973 19.44 -15.44 34.18
C VAL A 973 20.84 -15.64 34.70
N LEU A 974 21.07 -16.73 35.43
CA LEU A 974 22.36 -17.05 36.03
C LEU A 974 22.93 -18.34 35.41
N ARG A 975 24.20 -18.28 34.98
CA ARG A 975 25.00 -19.46 34.66
C ARG A 975 26.30 -19.42 35.43
N HIS A 976 26.58 -20.45 36.24
CA HIS A 976 27.65 -20.41 37.22
C HIS A 976 28.32 -21.77 37.41
N PRO A 977 29.66 -21.84 37.62
CA PRO A 977 30.40 -23.11 37.70
C PRO A 977 30.17 -23.90 39.00
N ASP A 978 29.70 -23.25 40.06
CA ASP A 978 29.32 -23.91 41.32
C ASP A 978 27.94 -24.58 41.25
N ASN A 979 27.82 -25.77 41.84
CA ASN A 979 26.60 -26.58 41.86
C ASN A 979 25.48 -25.96 42.71
N GLU A 980 25.80 -25.20 43.77
CA GLU A 980 24.81 -24.61 44.69
C GLU A 980 24.44 -23.16 44.35
N SER A 981 25.03 -22.61 43.29
CA SER A 981 24.86 -21.23 42.85
C SER A 981 23.40 -20.84 42.56
N ALA A 982 22.63 -21.68 41.89
CA ALA A 982 21.23 -21.40 41.57
C ALA A 982 20.34 -21.31 42.83
N ALA A 983 20.53 -22.23 43.79
CA ALA A 983 19.83 -22.21 45.06
C ALA A 983 20.24 -21.02 45.93
N THR A 984 21.54 -20.70 45.95
CA THR A 984 22.08 -19.53 46.65
C THR A 984 21.50 -18.24 46.06
N ALA A 985 21.52 -18.06 44.74
CA ALA A 985 20.96 -16.89 44.09
C ALA A 985 19.45 -16.72 44.37
N ALA A 986 18.68 -17.82 44.31
CA ALA A 986 17.25 -17.77 44.62
C ALA A 986 16.96 -17.29 46.04
N LYS A 987 17.79 -17.67 47.02
CA LYS A 987 17.63 -17.26 48.42
C LYS A 987 17.80 -15.76 48.63
N PHE A 988 18.59 -15.09 47.79
CA PHE A 988 18.95 -13.67 47.96
C PHE A 988 18.31 -12.73 46.93
N SER A 989 17.62 -13.26 45.92
CA SER A 989 17.00 -12.47 44.86
C SER A 989 15.56 -12.08 45.20
N PRO A 990 15.17 -10.80 45.11
CA PRO A 990 13.77 -10.39 45.20
C PRO A 990 12.97 -10.71 43.91
N VAL A 991 13.66 -11.02 42.81
CA VAL A 991 13.06 -11.30 41.50
C VAL A 991 13.36 -12.73 41.03
N PRO A 992 12.58 -13.30 40.09
CA PRO A 992 12.81 -14.65 39.57
C PRO A 992 14.25 -14.89 39.10
N ILE A 993 14.80 -16.05 39.48
CA ILE A 993 16.12 -16.54 39.04
C ILE A 993 15.87 -17.64 38.03
N ILE A 994 16.47 -17.53 36.84
CA ILE A 994 16.37 -18.51 35.77
C ILE A 994 17.72 -19.20 35.59
N ASN A 995 17.75 -20.50 35.83
CA ASN A 995 18.98 -21.31 35.78
C ASN A 995 19.40 -21.60 34.33
N GLY A 996 20.44 -20.88 33.88
CA GLY A 996 21.16 -21.08 32.61
C GLY A 996 22.29 -22.12 32.68
N GLY A 997 22.38 -22.87 33.78
CA GLY A 997 23.33 -23.94 34.07
C GLY A 997 24.10 -23.71 35.37
N ASN A 998 24.08 -24.68 36.29
CA ASN A 998 24.84 -24.64 37.56
C ASN A 998 25.78 -25.84 37.67
N GLY A 999 27.08 -25.57 37.65
CA GLY A 999 28.16 -26.55 37.72
C GLY A 999 27.97 -27.75 36.81
N SER A 1000 28.15 -28.96 37.32
CA SER A 1000 27.85 -30.20 36.58
C SER A 1000 26.48 -30.77 36.90
N ARG A 1001 25.65 -30.07 37.67
CA ARG A 1001 24.41 -30.60 38.27
C ARG A 1001 23.22 -30.52 37.32
N GLU A 1002 22.77 -29.32 36.94
CA GLU A 1002 21.59 -29.14 36.09
C GLU A 1002 21.71 -27.97 35.10
N HIS A 1003 20.89 -28.02 34.05
CA HIS A 1003 20.64 -26.93 33.11
C HIS A 1003 19.17 -27.01 32.63
N PRO A 1004 18.20 -26.65 33.49
CA PRO A 1004 16.77 -26.88 33.22
C PRO A 1004 16.28 -26.25 31.93
N THR A 1005 16.74 -25.03 31.66
CA THR A 1005 16.37 -24.27 30.45
C THR A 1005 16.84 -24.93 29.15
N GLN A 1006 17.96 -25.65 29.18
CA GLN A 1006 18.41 -26.47 28.05
C GLN A 1006 17.60 -27.78 27.96
N ALA A 1007 17.25 -28.40 29.08
CA ALA A 1007 16.40 -29.60 29.05
C ALA A 1007 15.00 -29.32 28.48
N PHE A 1008 14.39 -28.16 28.81
CA PHE A 1008 13.09 -27.78 28.24
C PHE A 1008 13.15 -27.61 26.72
N LEU A 1009 14.18 -26.95 26.20
CA LEU A 1009 14.31 -26.73 24.76
C LEU A 1009 14.69 -28.02 24.02
N ASP A 1010 15.44 -28.92 24.65
CA ASP A 1010 15.78 -30.22 24.09
C ASP A 1010 14.53 -31.08 23.96
N LEU A 1011 13.71 -31.14 25.02
CA LEU A 1011 12.43 -31.85 25.00
C LEU A 1011 11.44 -31.25 23.99
N PHE A 1012 11.38 -29.92 23.88
CA PHE A 1012 10.59 -29.23 22.85
C PHE A 1012 11.08 -29.57 21.43
N THR A 1013 12.39 -29.66 21.23
CA THR A 1013 12.99 -30.05 19.95
C THR A 1013 12.60 -31.47 19.57
N ILE A 1014 12.66 -32.43 20.49
CA ILE A 1014 12.23 -33.82 20.24
C ILE A 1014 10.76 -33.84 19.82
N ARG A 1015 9.89 -33.13 20.55
CA ARG A 1015 8.46 -33.01 20.24
C ARG A 1015 8.20 -32.41 18.85
N GLU A 1016 8.90 -31.34 18.48
CA GLU A 1016 8.69 -30.66 17.20
C GLU A 1016 9.25 -31.43 16.01
N GLU A 1017 10.39 -32.11 16.18
CA GLU A 1017 11.03 -32.85 15.08
C GLU A 1017 10.40 -34.23 14.85
N LEU A 1018 9.94 -34.92 15.90
CA LEU A 1018 9.36 -36.27 15.82
C LEU A 1018 7.85 -36.33 16.05
N GLY A 1019 7.21 -35.20 16.36
CA GLY A 1019 5.76 -35.08 16.62
C GLY A 1019 5.30 -35.57 18.00
N THR A 1020 6.09 -36.43 18.65
CA THR A 1020 5.83 -36.94 20.00
C THR A 1020 7.16 -37.17 20.73
N VAL A 1021 7.11 -37.27 22.05
CA VAL A 1021 8.24 -37.74 22.88
C VAL A 1021 8.01 -39.20 23.32
N THR A 1022 6.76 -39.67 23.32
CA THR A 1022 6.39 -41.00 23.83
C THR A 1022 6.64 -42.07 22.77
N GLY A 1023 7.12 -43.24 23.17
CA GLY A 1023 7.43 -44.38 22.31
C GLY A 1023 8.80 -44.34 21.64
N LEU A 1024 9.67 -43.39 22.03
CA LEU A 1024 10.96 -43.17 21.38
C LEU A 1024 12.12 -43.86 22.09
N THR A 1025 13.17 -44.15 21.32
CA THR A 1025 14.47 -44.63 21.81
C THR A 1025 15.47 -43.49 21.77
N VAL A 1026 15.82 -42.96 22.95
CA VAL A 1026 16.78 -41.85 23.10
C VAL A 1026 18.13 -42.41 23.50
N THR A 1027 19.12 -42.26 22.63
CA THR A 1027 20.49 -42.69 22.86
C THR A 1027 21.36 -41.50 23.21
N PHE A 1028 21.90 -41.49 24.43
CA PHE A 1028 22.87 -40.50 24.88
C PHE A 1028 24.29 -41.00 24.62
N THR A 1029 25.12 -40.14 24.03
CA THR A 1029 26.52 -40.48 23.70
C THR A 1029 27.49 -39.35 24.04
N GLY A 1030 28.74 -39.69 24.38
CA GLY A 1030 29.81 -38.75 24.71
C GLY A 1030 30.14 -38.67 26.20
N ASP A 1031 30.24 -37.45 26.75
CA ASP A 1031 30.50 -37.19 28.17
C ASP A 1031 29.18 -37.16 28.98
N LEU A 1032 28.78 -38.34 29.47
CA LEU A 1032 27.59 -38.49 30.31
C LEU A 1032 27.88 -38.17 31.78
N LYS A 1033 29.15 -38.18 32.19
CA LYS A 1033 29.57 -37.90 33.58
C LYS A 1033 29.37 -36.44 33.95
N TYR A 1034 29.84 -35.52 33.10
CA TYR A 1034 29.77 -34.08 33.35
C TYR A 1034 28.70 -33.36 32.51
N GLY A 1035 27.99 -34.10 31.65
CA GLY A 1035 26.90 -33.60 30.82
C GLY A 1035 25.66 -33.17 31.62
N ARG A 1036 25.70 -32.00 32.25
CA ARG A 1036 24.57 -31.42 33.02
C ARG A 1036 23.25 -31.33 32.23
N THR A 1037 23.35 -31.22 30.89
CA THR A 1037 22.19 -31.21 29.98
C THR A 1037 21.53 -32.59 29.90
N VAL A 1038 22.32 -33.66 29.86
CA VAL A 1038 21.84 -35.06 29.92
C VAL A 1038 21.20 -35.32 31.27
N HIS A 1039 21.84 -34.92 32.38
CA HIS A 1039 21.30 -35.13 33.73
C HIS A 1039 19.92 -34.48 33.89
N SER A 1040 19.73 -33.31 33.29
CA SER A 1040 18.45 -32.57 33.33
C SER A 1040 17.41 -33.17 32.38
N LEU A 1041 17.81 -33.56 31.17
CA LEU A 1041 16.89 -34.11 30.17
C LEU A 1041 16.37 -35.49 30.59
N VAL A 1042 17.22 -36.35 31.13
CA VAL A 1042 16.84 -37.67 31.67
C VAL A 1042 15.73 -37.53 32.72
N LYS A 1043 15.87 -36.57 33.65
CA LYS A 1043 14.85 -36.29 34.67
C LYS A 1043 13.53 -35.81 34.08
N LEU A 1044 13.52 -35.15 32.92
CA LEU A 1044 12.27 -34.78 32.25
C LEU A 1044 11.67 -35.94 31.44
N LEU A 1045 12.54 -36.78 30.86
CA LEU A 1045 12.13 -37.95 30.09
C LEU A 1045 11.40 -39.00 30.94
N GLN A 1046 11.58 -39.00 32.27
CA GLN A 1046 10.83 -39.87 33.19
C GLN A 1046 9.30 -39.71 33.08
N TYR A 1047 8.82 -38.56 32.60
CA TYR A 1047 7.38 -38.29 32.41
C TYR A 1047 6.80 -38.87 31.10
N TYR A 1048 7.63 -39.51 30.28
CA TYR A 1048 7.26 -40.05 28.97
C TYR A 1048 7.67 -41.52 28.86
N GLU A 1049 6.95 -42.33 28.09
CA GLU A 1049 7.34 -43.71 27.84
C GLU A 1049 8.48 -43.74 26.81
N VAL A 1050 9.72 -43.62 27.26
CA VAL A 1050 10.91 -43.67 26.40
C VAL A 1050 11.85 -44.78 26.84
N ARG A 1051 12.61 -45.30 25.88
CA ARG A 1051 13.72 -46.21 26.11
C ARG A 1051 15.02 -45.43 26.02
N ILE A 1052 15.83 -45.46 27.07
CA ILE A 1052 17.09 -44.73 27.13
C ILE A 1052 18.25 -45.70 26.91
N ASN A 1053 19.08 -45.41 25.91
CA ASN A 1053 20.38 -46.06 25.76
C ASN A 1053 21.48 -45.11 26.25
N LEU A 1054 22.38 -45.60 27.09
CA LEU A 1054 23.54 -44.87 27.58
C LEU A 1054 24.80 -45.42 26.91
N VAL A 1055 25.49 -44.61 26.13
CA VAL A 1055 26.67 -45.04 25.39
C VAL A 1055 27.85 -44.12 25.69
N SER A 1056 28.82 -44.59 26.45
CA SER A 1056 29.99 -43.80 26.81
C SER A 1056 31.13 -44.69 27.26
N PRO A 1057 32.40 -44.32 27.03
CA PRO A 1057 33.52 -44.99 27.69
C PRO A 1057 33.31 -45.00 29.21
N ARG A 1058 33.68 -46.07 29.91
CA ARG A 1058 33.47 -46.22 31.37
C ARG A 1058 33.92 -45.02 32.21
N ALA A 1059 34.98 -44.33 31.79
CA ALA A 1059 35.49 -43.13 32.47
C ALA A 1059 34.53 -41.93 32.42
N LEU A 1060 33.63 -41.91 31.43
CA LEU A 1060 32.63 -40.89 31.16
C LEU A 1060 31.19 -41.37 31.41
N ALA A 1061 31.03 -42.48 32.13
CA ALA A 1061 29.73 -43.02 32.48
C ALA A 1061 28.90 -42.05 33.34
N LEU A 1062 27.58 -42.13 33.20
CA LEU A 1062 26.61 -41.34 33.94
C LEU A 1062 26.79 -41.53 35.46
N PRO A 1063 26.68 -40.48 36.30
CA PRO A 1063 26.78 -40.63 37.75
C PRO A 1063 25.74 -41.62 38.29
N ALA A 1064 26.14 -42.43 39.28
CA ALA A 1064 25.31 -43.52 39.82
C ALA A 1064 23.91 -43.05 40.23
N GLU A 1065 23.79 -41.89 40.89
CA GLU A 1065 22.49 -41.33 41.30
C GLU A 1065 21.52 -41.10 40.12
N VAL A 1066 22.03 -40.59 38.99
CA VAL A 1066 21.20 -40.33 37.80
C VAL A 1066 20.92 -41.63 37.05
N ARG A 1067 21.89 -42.55 37.02
CA ARG A 1067 21.71 -43.89 36.44
C ARG A 1067 20.63 -44.67 37.18
N ASP A 1068 20.67 -44.68 38.50
CA ASP A 1068 19.73 -45.39 39.36
C ASP A 1068 18.31 -44.81 39.20
N GLN A 1069 18.17 -43.51 38.94
CA GLN A 1069 16.88 -42.91 38.58
C GLN A 1069 16.31 -43.49 37.28
N ILE A 1070 17.11 -43.64 36.22
CA ILE A 1070 16.66 -44.25 34.95
C ILE A 1070 16.28 -45.72 35.12
N VAL A 1071 17.04 -46.45 35.94
CA VAL A 1071 16.74 -47.85 36.27
C VAL A 1071 15.42 -47.93 37.04
N SER A 1072 15.22 -47.06 38.02
CA SER A 1072 14.00 -47.02 38.84
C SER A 1072 12.75 -46.62 38.05
N SER A 1073 12.89 -45.80 37.00
CA SER A 1073 11.80 -45.45 36.10
C SER A 1073 11.50 -46.53 35.05
N GLY A 1074 12.31 -47.61 34.99
CA GLY A 1074 12.14 -48.70 34.03
C GLY A 1074 12.49 -48.32 32.59
N GLN A 1075 13.21 -47.21 32.39
CA GLN A 1075 13.48 -46.66 31.05
C GLN A 1075 14.82 -47.11 30.46
N LEU A 1076 15.75 -47.62 31.29
CA LEU A 1076 17.08 -48.04 30.81
C LEU A 1076 16.95 -49.26 29.89
N ALA A 1077 17.36 -49.12 28.63
CA ALA A 1077 17.29 -50.20 27.65
C ALA A 1077 18.67 -50.84 27.41
N ILE A 1078 19.70 -50.06 27.09
CA ILE A 1078 21.05 -50.54 26.82
C ILE A 1078 22.07 -49.61 27.48
N GLU A 1079 23.10 -50.19 28.09
CA GLU A 1079 24.30 -49.49 28.54
C GLU A 1079 25.51 -50.11 27.83
N ALA A 1080 26.26 -49.31 27.08
CA ALA A 1080 27.35 -49.79 26.22
C ALA A 1080 28.55 -48.85 26.23
N ASP A 1081 29.75 -49.41 26.05
CA ASP A 1081 30.99 -48.61 26.01
C ASP A 1081 31.24 -47.97 24.63
N THR A 1082 30.57 -48.45 23.57
CA THR A 1082 30.75 -47.99 22.17
C THR A 1082 29.42 -47.87 21.42
N LEU A 1083 29.35 -46.92 20.48
CA LEU A 1083 28.17 -46.69 19.64
C LEU A 1083 28.15 -47.67 18.45
N THR A 1084 27.49 -48.81 18.63
CA THR A 1084 27.42 -49.86 17.60
C THR A 1084 26.36 -49.57 16.53
N PRO A 1085 26.52 -50.09 15.29
CA PRO A 1085 25.50 -49.98 14.23
C PRO A 1085 24.09 -50.40 14.67
N ASP A 1086 23.96 -51.43 15.50
CA ASP A 1086 22.66 -51.91 16.00
C ASP A 1086 21.98 -50.93 16.95
N ILE A 1087 22.75 -50.24 17.81
CA ILE A 1087 22.22 -49.19 18.69
C ILE A 1087 21.75 -48.02 17.84
N VAL A 1088 22.55 -47.60 16.86
CA VAL A 1088 22.23 -46.49 15.94
C VAL A 1088 20.97 -46.79 15.13
N ALA A 1089 20.85 -48.01 14.58
CA ALA A 1089 19.68 -48.43 13.81
C ALA A 1089 18.38 -48.47 14.61
N LYS A 1090 18.44 -48.64 15.94
CA LYS A 1090 17.28 -48.66 16.83
C LYS A 1090 16.94 -47.28 17.42
N SER A 1091 17.89 -46.35 17.40
CA SER A 1091 17.75 -45.01 17.98
C SER A 1091 16.81 -44.14 17.15
N ASP A 1092 15.97 -43.37 17.84
CA ASP A 1092 15.12 -42.33 17.24
C ASP A 1092 15.71 -40.93 17.50
N VAL A 1093 16.39 -40.77 18.63
CA VAL A 1093 17.16 -39.56 18.97
C VAL A 1093 18.58 -39.98 19.37
N LEU A 1094 19.59 -39.43 18.71
CA LEU A 1094 21.00 -39.55 19.09
C LEU A 1094 21.46 -38.21 19.68
N TYR A 1095 21.56 -38.14 21.00
CA TYR A 1095 21.98 -36.93 21.72
C TYR A 1095 23.46 -37.02 22.07
N CYS A 1096 24.28 -36.30 21.31
CA CYS A 1096 25.73 -36.28 21.50
C CYS A 1096 26.14 -35.15 22.45
N THR A 1097 27.16 -35.40 23.26
CA THR A 1097 27.73 -34.41 24.16
C THR A 1097 29.24 -34.29 23.97
N ARG A 1098 29.73 -33.06 24.00
CA ARG A 1098 31.15 -32.73 23.93
C ARG A 1098 31.88 -33.15 25.19
N VAL A 1099 33.04 -33.79 25.03
CA VAL A 1099 34.00 -33.99 26.12
C VAL A 1099 34.63 -32.65 26.50
N GLN A 1100 34.36 -32.17 27.72
CA GLN A 1100 34.76 -30.84 28.19
C GLN A 1100 36.16 -30.85 28.80
N LYS A 1101 37.16 -30.30 28.10
CA LYS A 1101 38.56 -30.20 28.55
C LYS A 1101 38.68 -29.67 29.99
N GLU A 1102 37.87 -28.67 30.31
CA GLU A 1102 37.85 -27.97 31.60
C GLU A 1102 37.33 -28.81 32.79
N ARG A 1103 36.74 -30.00 32.56
CA ARG A 1103 36.22 -30.88 33.61
C ARG A 1103 37.18 -32.02 33.98
N PHE A 1104 38.30 -32.14 33.27
CA PHE A 1104 39.30 -33.17 33.54
C PHE A 1104 40.40 -32.64 34.45
N PRO A 1105 40.79 -33.40 35.50
CA PRO A 1105 41.91 -33.02 36.36
C PRO A 1105 43.27 -33.16 35.65
N SER A 1106 43.40 -34.06 34.67
CA SER A 1106 44.62 -34.23 33.86
C SER A 1106 44.36 -34.04 32.37
N LEU A 1107 45.29 -33.37 31.70
CA LEU A 1107 45.22 -33.14 30.25
C LEU A 1107 45.34 -34.46 29.47
N GLU A 1108 46.11 -35.42 29.98
CA GLU A 1108 46.29 -36.74 29.36
C GLU A 1108 45.00 -37.54 29.31
N GLU A 1109 44.19 -37.52 30.37
CA GLU A 1109 42.92 -38.24 30.40
C GLU A 1109 41.93 -37.63 29.40
N TYR A 1110 41.91 -36.30 29.27
CA TYR A 1110 41.13 -35.59 28.26
C TYR A 1110 41.55 -35.98 26.84
N GLU A 1111 42.85 -35.91 26.52
CA GLU A 1111 43.36 -36.23 25.19
C GLU A 1111 43.07 -37.67 24.78
N ARG A 1112 43.07 -38.61 25.72
CA ARG A 1112 42.71 -40.02 25.49
C ARG A 1112 41.22 -40.20 25.15
N LEU A 1113 40.33 -39.39 25.72
CA LEU A 1113 38.87 -39.61 25.65
C LEU A 1113 38.15 -38.72 24.64
N LYS A 1114 38.72 -37.55 24.29
CA LYS A 1114 38.03 -36.51 23.49
C LYS A 1114 37.51 -36.95 22.12
N ASP A 1115 38.21 -37.89 21.46
CA ASP A 1115 37.90 -38.37 20.11
C ASP A 1115 37.40 -39.84 20.14
N SER A 1116 37.03 -40.36 21.31
CA SER A 1116 36.63 -41.76 21.47
C SER A 1116 35.31 -42.12 20.78
N MET A 1117 34.45 -41.14 20.54
CA MET A 1117 33.09 -41.32 20.02
C MET A 1117 32.77 -40.19 19.03
N ILE A 1118 33.04 -40.42 17.75
CA ILE A 1118 32.77 -39.47 16.66
C ILE A 1118 31.55 -39.94 15.88
N VAL A 1119 30.57 -39.05 15.71
CA VAL A 1119 29.43 -39.26 14.82
C VAL A 1119 29.75 -38.63 13.47
N ASP A 1120 29.88 -39.47 12.45
CA ASP A 1120 30.18 -39.14 11.07
C ASP A 1120 29.15 -39.78 10.11
N ASN A 1121 29.28 -39.57 8.81
CA ASN A 1121 28.37 -40.15 7.83
C ASN A 1121 28.42 -41.69 7.80
N ALA A 1122 29.55 -42.31 8.22
CA ALA A 1122 29.69 -43.76 8.29
C ALA A 1122 28.84 -44.35 9.44
N VAL A 1123 28.83 -43.71 10.61
CA VAL A 1123 27.93 -44.05 11.73
C VAL A 1123 26.47 -43.82 11.31
N LEU A 1124 26.16 -42.67 10.70
CA LEU A 1124 24.79 -42.33 10.31
C LEU A 1124 24.25 -43.16 9.15
N LYS A 1125 25.08 -43.89 8.41
CA LYS A 1125 24.64 -44.84 7.39
C LYS A 1125 23.70 -45.92 7.95
N TYR A 1126 23.86 -46.28 9.23
CA TYR A 1126 23.04 -47.30 9.90
C TYR A 1126 21.79 -46.71 10.59
N ALA A 1127 21.67 -45.39 10.69
CA ALA A 1127 20.56 -44.74 11.36
C ALA A 1127 19.28 -44.74 10.50
N LYS A 1128 18.12 -44.75 11.18
CA LYS A 1128 16.82 -44.55 10.52
C LYS A 1128 16.81 -43.18 9.82
N SER A 1129 16.07 -43.06 8.72
CA SER A 1129 15.86 -41.78 8.04
C SER A 1129 15.15 -40.75 8.93
N SER A 1130 14.29 -41.22 9.85
CA SER A 1130 13.57 -40.40 10.83
C SER A 1130 14.37 -40.10 12.11
N MET A 1131 15.57 -40.67 12.28
CA MET A 1131 16.37 -40.41 13.48
C MET A 1131 16.84 -38.95 13.48
N ILE A 1132 16.87 -38.29 14.63
CA ILE A 1132 17.48 -36.96 14.76
C ILE A 1132 18.76 -37.00 15.59
N VAL A 1133 19.76 -36.22 15.17
CA VAL A 1133 21.01 -36.00 15.89
C VAL A 1133 20.95 -34.64 16.60
N MET A 1134 21.11 -34.64 17.91
CA MET A 1134 21.03 -33.45 18.76
C MET A 1134 22.35 -33.21 19.50
N HIS A 1135 22.67 -31.95 19.78
CA HIS A 1135 23.90 -31.55 20.46
C HIS A 1135 23.73 -30.20 21.18
N PRO A 1136 24.15 -30.05 22.45
CA PRO A 1136 23.96 -28.81 23.21
C PRO A 1136 24.85 -27.65 22.72
N LEU A 1137 25.87 -27.92 21.89
CA LEU A 1137 26.85 -26.96 21.33
C LEU A 1137 27.63 -26.15 22.40
N PRO A 1138 28.84 -25.66 22.12
CA PRO A 1138 29.62 -25.84 20.89
C PRO A 1138 30.08 -27.28 20.73
N ARG A 1139 30.15 -27.78 19.49
CA ARG A 1139 30.75 -29.08 19.21
C ARG A 1139 32.27 -28.95 19.04
N ASN A 1140 33.02 -29.99 19.35
CA ASN A 1140 34.37 -30.19 18.85
C ASN A 1140 34.32 -31.23 17.70
N ARG A 1141 35.08 -32.33 17.81
CA ARG A 1141 35.16 -33.39 16.79
C ARG A 1141 34.18 -34.55 17.03
N GLU A 1142 33.43 -34.55 18.13
CA GLU A 1142 32.44 -35.60 18.44
C GLU A 1142 31.30 -35.68 17.42
N ILE A 1143 31.06 -34.63 16.63
CA ILE A 1143 30.23 -34.65 15.43
C ILE A 1143 31.06 -34.08 14.28
N SER A 1144 31.27 -34.87 13.23
CA SER A 1144 32.00 -34.43 12.04
C SER A 1144 31.24 -33.32 11.30
N GLU A 1145 31.96 -32.36 10.70
CA GLU A 1145 31.34 -31.22 10.00
C GLU A 1145 30.45 -31.66 8.82
N GLU A 1146 30.74 -32.80 8.20
CA GLU A 1146 29.92 -33.36 7.13
C GLU A 1146 28.49 -33.68 7.55
N VAL A 1147 28.26 -33.94 8.85
CA VAL A 1147 26.94 -34.23 9.39
C VAL A 1147 26.04 -32.98 9.33
N ASP A 1148 26.58 -31.76 9.22
CA ASP A 1148 25.79 -30.52 9.08
C ASP A 1148 24.84 -30.54 7.89
N PHE A 1149 25.22 -31.27 6.85
CA PHE A 1149 24.48 -31.37 5.59
C PHE A 1149 23.48 -32.53 5.59
N ASP A 1150 23.47 -33.37 6.63
CA ASP A 1150 22.49 -34.42 6.80
C ASP A 1150 21.18 -33.86 7.37
N GLN A 1151 20.03 -34.22 6.79
CA GLN A 1151 18.73 -33.72 7.24
C GLN A 1151 18.43 -34.08 8.71
N ARG A 1152 19.04 -35.16 9.20
CA ARG A 1152 18.92 -35.65 10.58
C ARG A 1152 19.66 -34.76 11.58
N ALA A 1153 20.56 -33.87 11.14
CA ALA A 1153 21.24 -32.92 12.01
C ALA A 1153 20.26 -31.85 12.55
N ALA A 1154 19.67 -32.16 13.70
CA ALA A 1154 18.69 -31.30 14.34
C ALA A 1154 19.33 -30.24 15.25
N TYR A 1155 20.63 -30.28 15.57
CA TYR A 1155 21.26 -29.37 16.54
C TYR A 1155 21.21 -27.88 16.17
N PHE A 1156 21.19 -27.50 14.88
CA PHE A 1156 20.92 -26.11 14.48
C PHE A 1156 19.44 -25.72 14.62
N ARG A 1157 18.53 -26.66 14.35
CA ARG A 1157 17.09 -26.46 14.57
C ARG A 1157 16.79 -26.39 16.07
N GLN A 1158 17.41 -27.24 16.88
CA GLN A 1158 17.44 -27.22 18.36
C GLN A 1158 17.92 -25.86 18.88
N MET A 1159 18.94 -25.26 18.26
CA MET A 1159 19.37 -23.90 18.61
C MET A 1159 18.28 -22.87 18.31
N ARG A 1160 17.62 -22.96 17.14
CA ARG A 1160 16.51 -22.08 16.75
C ARG A 1160 15.28 -22.26 17.66
N TYR A 1161 14.89 -23.49 17.99
CA TYR A 1161 13.79 -23.79 18.91
C TYR A 1161 14.08 -23.28 20.32
N GLY A 1162 15.34 -23.29 20.74
CA GLY A 1162 15.79 -22.68 22.00
C GLY A 1162 15.41 -21.21 22.16
N LEU A 1163 15.31 -20.44 21.07
CA LEU A 1163 14.81 -19.06 21.12
C LEU A 1163 13.35 -19.03 21.55
N TYR A 1164 12.47 -19.80 20.90
CA TYR A 1164 11.03 -19.79 21.18
C TYR A 1164 10.70 -20.39 22.55
N THR A 1165 11.40 -21.44 22.98
CA THR A 1165 11.24 -21.99 24.33
C THR A 1165 11.67 -20.98 25.40
N ARG A 1166 12.75 -20.23 25.16
CA ARG A 1166 13.19 -19.17 26.09
C ARG A 1166 12.24 -17.97 26.08
N MET A 1167 11.68 -17.59 24.92
CA MET A 1167 10.61 -16.59 24.86
C MET A 1167 9.39 -17.03 25.68
N ALA A 1168 8.93 -18.28 25.48
CA ALA A 1168 7.80 -18.81 26.23
C ALA A 1168 8.07 -18.85 27.73
N LEU A 1169 9.27 -19.28 28.13
CA LEU A 1169 9.66 -19.29 29.54
C LEU A 1169 9.67 -17.89 30.14
N LEU A 1170 10.31 -16.91 29.47
CA LEU A 1170 10.36 -15.53 29.94
C LEU A 1170 8.96 -14.91 30.05
N ALA A 1171 8.11 -15.12 29.04
CA ALA A 1171 6.74 -14.62 29.06
C ALA A 1171 5.90 -15.32 30.14
N LEU A 1172 6.02 -16.64 30.32
CA LEU A 1172 5.32 -17.35 31.38
C LEU A 1172 5.76 -16.91 32.79
N VAL A 1173 7.00 -16.45 32.95
CA VAL A 1173 7.51 -15.94 34.23
C VAL A 1173 7.14 -14.47 34.46
N LEU A 1174 7.10 -13.63 33.40
CA LEU A 1174 7.06 -12.15 33.49
C LEU A 1174 5.84 -11.46 32.86
N ALA A 1175 5.06 -12.12 32.01
CA ALA A 1175 3.97 -11.50 31.24
C ALA A 1175 2.74 -11.29 32.11
N HIS A 1176 2.76 -10.20 32.86
CA HIS A 1176 1.73 -9.79 33.82
C HIS A 1176 1.48 -8.29 33.73
#